data_AF-A0A6J8EHV6-F1
#
_entry.id   AF-A0A6J8EHV6-F1
#
_cell.length_a   1.000
_cell.length_b   1.000
_cell.length_c   1.000
_cell.angle_alpha   90.00
_cell.angle_beta   90.00
_cell.angle_gamma   90.00
#
_symmetry.space_group_name_H-M   'P 1'
#
loop_
_entity.id
_entity.type
_entity.pdbx_description
1 polymer ?
#
loop_
_entity_poly.entity_id
_entity_poly.type
_entity_poly.pdbx_seq_one_letter_code
_entity_poly.pdbx_strand_id
1 'polypeptide(L)'
;MCGQTINWGPLNVGMANERPELKVHLKEAGYFLLSEAEIEQITLKILDSPLIQVITGKFDWNTIGSNMSSPTVGNQLTMQKFHSALTETSRKIVAGCLSFEHFSTGDIQKRYTELVFKVTNEICGIDIERLSLETQIQDLGIDSLQAMRFARNINQINGNTTITAVNLLSHNLSIADIVTKLEETTEIPPKKINDHEIKESRITLMEKYLYEQFEQNNFDPSLTIYVDLDMSLNLVDSIKWQSLFRTVIHRHPALRTLFVKKEGFVQKRIVDINEITLPFHVVPMTEINHVGHIPPNQNLFYFDPSKDLPCRLLFANEKGVCLVRFLFNHLCLDFTSTEMIIEEFFRSNDSMVQDNFSNTDVAILVEKKLQEDREKLREFWKWYTPNEQLPSMNWNKQNLELNPTCFDYTKVCVEADTVNNLKNFLRSHNIRLFDFITSLYQILLHVILKQNVICMFTDIDMRIHFPELDRTVGKFTQAVPLIIKIDENFKVIEFIKRNKELHLRVIEHSLLPIGEILELNGQSNLNQTAVFAHSIIMEDKSQWKILQRSEENAITVKRIVTGDYTHETGFFVYYDIEGTGNSVELELFYSTISLDKHRSLILLKALTTFITAAVKNPNMRIKEFGDLIKDGIHIGALIEEGTRVGDNRTDTESGGKKKSFWTK
;
A
#
# COMPACT_ATOMS: atom_id res chain seq x y z
N MET A 1 -28.10 -31.69 19.04
CA MET A 1 -26.96 -32.59 19.26
C MET A 1 -25.84 -32.10 18.36
N CYS A 2 -24.80 -31.52 18.93
CA CYS A 2 -23.66 -31.00 18.17
C CYS A 2 -22.82 -32.21 17.73
N GLY A 3 -22.67 -32.42 16.42
CA GLY A 3 -21.81 -33.50 15.91
C GLY A 3 -20.34 -33.16 16.16
N GLN A 4 -19.56 -34.15 16.61
CA GLN A 4 -18.10 -34.04 16.70
C GLN A 4 -17.50 -34.54 15.39
N THR A 5 -16.66 -33.74 14.75
CA THR A 5 -15.97 -34.13 13.51
C THR A 5 -14.58 -34.69 13.87
N ILE A 6 -14.37 -35.97 13.57
CA ILE A 6 -13.10 -36.65 13.84
C ILE A 6 -12.39 -36.95 12.53
N ASN A 7 -11.22 -36.34 12.35
CA ASN A 7 -10.35 -36.58 11.22
C ASN A 7 -9.27 -37.60 11.62
N TRP A 8 -9.41 -38.82 11.12
CA TRP A 8 -8.46 -39.89 11.39
C TRP A 8 -7.24 -39.79 10.47
N GLY A 9 -6.06 -39.84 11.08
CA GLY A 9 -4.81 -40.11 10.41
C GLY A 9 -4.74 -41.55 9.91
N PRO A 10 -3.63 -41.97 9.29
CA PRO A 10 -3.55 -43.27 8.64
C PRO A 10 -3.81 -44.42 9.62
N LEU A 11 -4.71 -45.33 9.24
CA LEU A 11 -5.11 -46.46 10.06
C LEU A 11 -4.50 -47.75 9.53
N ASN A 12 -4.04 -48.63 10.41
CA ASN A 12 -3.55 -49.96 10.06
C ASN A 12 -4.70 -50.96 9.80
N VAL A 13 -5.83 -50.46 9.28
CA VAL A 13 -7.02 -51.22 8.88
C VAL A 13 -7.41 -50.82 7.45
N GLY A 14 -8.01 -51.75 6.70
CA GLY A 14 -8.46 -51.49 5.32
C GLY A 14 -7.31 -51.23 4.33
N MET A 15 -7.44 -50.17 3.52
CA MET A 15 -6.59 -49.91 2.33
C MET A 15 -5.08 -49.90 2.59
N ALA A 16 -4.64 -49.51 3.79
CA ALA A 16 -3.22 -49.50 4.12
C ALA A 16 -2.66 -50.92 4.26
N ASN A 17 -3.44 -51.90 4.72
CA ASN A 17 -3.02 -53.31 4.79
C ASN A 17 -2.85 -53.96 3.43
N GLU A 18 -3.59 -53.48 2.43
CA GLU A 18 -3.59 -54.03 1.06
C GLU A 18 -2.48 -53.44 0.18
N ARG A 19 -1.79 -52.39 0.64
CA ARG A 19 -0.76 -51.68 -0.14
C ARG A 19 0.52 -51.45 0.68
N PRO A 20 1.48 -52.38 0.66
CA PRO A 20 2.73 -52.27 1.42
C PRO A 20 3.53 -51.00 1.09
N GLU A 21 3.52 -50.58 -0.18
CA GLU A 21 4.19 -49.37 -0.66
C GLU A 21 3.64 -48.09 -0.02
N LEU A 22 2.31 -48.02 0.20
CA LEU A 22 1.66 -46.88 0.85
C LEU A 22 2.09 -46.76 2.32
N LYS A 23 2.32 -47.90 3.00
CA LYS A 23 2.82 -47.89 4.39
C LYS A 23 4.22 -47.30 4.49
N VAL A 24 5.08 -47.63 3.54
CA VAL A 24 6.46 -47.10 3.47
C VAL A 24 6.43 -45.61 3.19
N HIS A 25 5.66 -45.19 2.18
CA HIS A 25 5.54 -43.78 1.82
C HIS A 25 4.99 -42.90 2.95
N LEU A 26 3.95 -43.36 3.64
CA LEU A 26 3.39 -42.63 4.78
C LEU A 26 4.41 -42.49 5.92
N LYS A 27 5.16 -43.56 6.20
CA LYS A 27 6.21 -43.55 7.22
C LYS A 27 7.35 -42.60 6.86
N GLU A 28 7.78 -42.56 5.60
CA GLU A 28 8.77 -41.60 5.09
C GLU A 28 8.26 -40.16 5.14
N ALA A 29 6.94 -39.97 4.95
CA ALA A 29 6.28 -38.67 5.09
C ALA A 29 6.05 -38.24 6.55
N GLY A 30 6.40 -39.09 7.54
CA GLY A 30 6.25 -38.81 8.97
C GLY A 30 4.88 -39.21 9.57
N TYR A 31 4.06 -39.94 8.83
CA TYR A 31 2.76 -40.44 9.26
C TYR A 31 2.80 -41.94 9.58
N PHE A 32 2.42 -42.33 10.79
CA PHE A 32 2.43 -43.72 11.22
C PHE A 32 1.02 -44.28 11.37
N LEU A 33 0.87 -45.56 11.00
CA LEU A 33 -0.41 -46.24 11.05
C LEU A 33 -0.82 -46.55 12.50
N LEU A 34 -2.07 -46.23 12.84
CA LEU A 34 -2.68 -46.59 14.10
C LEU A 34 -3.15 -48.05 14.09
N SER A 35 -2.77 -48.84 15.08
CA SER A 35 -3.33 -50.19 15.27
C SER A 35 -4.75 -50.15 15.81
N GLU A 36 -5.52 -51.23 15.65
CA GLU A 36 -6.90 -51.33 16.16
C GLU A 36 -7.00 -51.00 17.66
N ALA A 37 -6.07 -51.52 18.47
CA ALA A 37 -6.02 -51.23 19.91
C ALA A 37 -5.79 -49.74 20.22
N GLU A 38 -5.08 -49.01 19.36
CA GLU A 38 -4.80 -47.59 19.55
C GLU A 38 -5.96 -46.71 19.08
N ILE A 39 -6.66 -47.12 18.02
CA ILE A 39 -7.89 -46.48 17.56
C ILE A 39 -8.94 -46.55 18.67
N GLU A 40 -9.09 -47.71 19.33
CA GLU A 40 -10.02 -47.89 20.44
C GLU A 40 -9.68 -46.96 21.62
N GLN A 41 -8.42 -46.94 22.06
CA GLN A 41 -7.97 -46.07 23.14
C GLN A 41 -8.14 -44.58 22.83
N ILE A 42 -7.88 -44.17 21.59
CA ILE A 42 -8.02 -42.78 21.15
C ILE A 42 -9.50 -42.39 21.09
N THR A 43 -10.36 -43.27 20.55
CA THR A 43 -11.80 -43.01 20.44
C THR A 43 -12.42 -42.75 21.81
N LEU A 44 -12.08 -43.56 22.82
CA LEU A 44 -12.55 -43.35 24.19
C LEU A 44 -12.16 -41.98 24.73
N LYS A 45 -10.93 -41.52 24.46
CA LYS A 45 -10.46 -40.19 24.88
C LYS A 45 -11.12 -39.04 24.13
N ILE A 46 -11.48 -39.23 22.86
CA ILE A 46 -12.18 -38.21 22.07
C ILE A 46 -13.63 -38.04 22.55
N LEU A 47 -14.30 -39.14 22.90
CA LEU A 47 -15.68 -39.11 23.41
C LEU A 47 -15.79 -38.36 24.74
N ASP A 48 -14.75 -38.41 25.58
CA ASP A 48 -14.66 -37.65 26.83
C ASP A 48 -14.19 -36.19 26.62
N SER A 49 -13.87 -35.77 25.39
CA SER A 49 -13.33 -34.45 25.08
C SER A 49 -14.43 -33.44 24.68
N PRO A 50 -14.38 -32.19 25.18
CA PRO A 50 -15.33 -31.14 24.76
C PRO A 50 -15.02 -30.54 23.37
N LEU A 51 -14.00 -31.03 22.66
CA LEU A 51 -13.55 -30.46 21.38
C LEU A 51 -14.48 -30.87 20.23
N ILE A 52 -14.96 -29.91 19.45
CA ILE A 52 -15.90 -30.14 18.33
C ILE A 52 -15.21 -30.73 17.09
N GLN A 53 -13.92 -30.45 16.89
CA GLN A 53 -13.13 -30.96 15.78
C GLN A 53 -11.78 -31.48 16.28
N VAL A 54 -11.46 -32.73 15.94
CA VAL A 54 -10.24 -33.40 16.42
C VAL A 54 -9.55 -34.13 15.28
N ILE A 55 -8.24 -33.93 15.14
CA ILE A 55 -7.38 -34.74 14.27
C ILE A 55 -6.62 -35.72 15.15
N THR A 56 -6.63 -37.00 14.80
CA THR A 56 -5.93 -38.03 15.58
C THR A 56 -5.02 -38.89 14.72
N GLY A 57 -3.85 -39.25 15.24
CA GLY A 57 -2.85 -39.98 14.48
C GLY A 57 -1.53 -40.05 15.22
N LYS A 58 -0.61 -40.86 14.69
CA LYS A 58 0.79 -40.87 15.12
C LYS A 58 1.61 -40.11 14.10
N PHE A 59 2.26 -39.06 14.55
CA PHE A 59 2.99 -38.12 13.70
C PHE A 59 4.41 -37.95 14.23
N ASP A 60 5.40 -38.02 13.35
CA ASP A 60 6.73 -37.48 13.62
C ASP A 60 6.77 -36.05 13.08
N TRP A 61 6.56 -35.10 13.98
CA TRP A 61 6.51 -33.68 13.64
C TRP A 61 7.85 -33.14 13.10
N ASN A 62 8.98 -33.78 13.42
CA ASN A 62 10.27 -33.37 12.88
C ASN A 62 10.38 -33.77 11.40
N THR A 63 9.96 -34.99 11.05
CA THR A 63 9.93 -35.46 9.66
C THR A 63 8.87 -34.72 8.83
N ILE A 64 7.69 -34.45 9.40
CA ILE A 64 6.64 -33.66 8.73
C ILE A 64 7.13 -32.22 8.51
N GLY A 65 7.76 -31.60 9.51
CA GLY A 65 8.33 -30.27 9.39
C GLY A 65 9.43 -30.18 8.34
N SER A 66 10.33 -31.17 8.28
CA SER A 66 11.37 -31.23 7.24
C SER A 66 10.80 -31.48 5.84
N ASN A 67 9.73 -32.28 5.72
CA ASN A 67 9.07 -32.55 4.44
C ASN A 67 8.17 -31.40 3.96
N MET A 68 7.61 -30.58 4.86
CA MET A 68 6.97 -29.32 4.49
C MET A 68 7.97 -28.28 3.96
N SER A 69 9.25 -28.45 4.28
CA SER A 69 10.36 -27.61 3.82
C SER A 69 10.96 -28.08 2.49
N SER A 70 10.50 -29.21 1.92
CA SER A 70 11.00 -29.80 0.67
C SER A 70 9.84 -30.13 -0.28
N PRO A 71 9.75 -29.48 -1.46
CA PRO A 71 8.61 -29.65 -2.35
C PRO A 71 8.67 -31.02 -3.05
N THR A 72 7.61 -31.82 -2.92
CA THR A 72 7.37 -32.97 -3.81
C THR A 72 6.08 -32.79 -4.58
N VAL A 73 6.13 -33.28 -5.82
CA VAL A 73 5.21 -33.09 -6.96
C VAL A 73 3.71 -33.29 -6.65
N GLY A 74 3.35 -34.09 -5.63
CA GLY A 74 1.95 -34.30 -5.24
C GLY A 74 1.31 -33.11 -4.48
N ASN A 75 2.09 -32.43 -3.63
CA ASN A 75 1.67 -31.19 -2.98
C ASN A 75 1.68 -30.03 -3.97
N GLN A 76 2.60 -30.03 -4.93
CA GLN A 76 2.64 -29.04 -6.01
C GLN A 76 1.43 -29.16 -6.93
N LEU A 77 0.93 -30.36 -7.28
CA LEU A 77 -0.26 -30.50 -8.13
C LEU A 77 -1.57 -30.17 -7.40
N THR A 78 -1.65 -30.45 -6.10
CA THR A 78 -2.84 -30.09 -5.29
C THR A 78 -2.86 -28.60 -4.99
N MET A 79 -1.71 -28.01 -4.62
CA MET A 79 -1.56 -26.56 -4.47
C MET A 79 -1.64 -25.85 -5.82
N GLN A 80 -1.17 -26.41 -6.94
CA GLN A 80 -1.38 -25.84 -8.27
C GLN A 80 -2.84 -25.92 -8.67
N LYS A 81 -3.58 -26.99 -8.36
CA LYS A 81 -5.02 -27.03 -8.61
C LYS A 81 -5.79 -26.05 -7.74
N PHE A 82 -5.38 -25.85 -6.49
CA PHE A 82 -5.97 -24.84 -5.61
C PHE A 82 -5.57 -23.41 -6.00
N HIS A 83 -4.30 -23.16 -6.31
CA HIS A 83 -3.82 -21.86 -6.79
C HIS A 83 -4.35 -21.53 -8.18
N SER A 84 -4.33 -22.45 -9.15
CA SER A 84 -4.96 -22.23 -10.45
C SER A 84 -6.46 -22.00 -10.31
N ALA A 85 -7.14 -22.71 -9.39
CA ALA A 85 -8.53 -22.44 -9.02
C ALA A 85 -8.76 -21.16 -8.18
N LEU A 86 -7.70 -20.48 -7.73
CA LEU A 86 -7.79 -19.21 -6.99
C LEU A 86 -7.19 -18.01 -7.76
N THR A 87 -6.39 -18.23 -8.80
CA THR A 87 -5.74 -17.16 -9.57
C THR A 87 -6.15 -17.15 -11.04
N GLU A 88 -6.42 -18.31 -11.65
CA GLU A 88 -6.89 -18.39 -13.04
C GLU A 88 -8.40 -18.11 -13.13
N THR A 89 -9.14 -18.54 -12.11
CA THR A 89 -10.59 -18.32 -11.93
C THR A 89 -10.91 -16.87 -11.61
N SER A 90 -10.06 -16.08 -10.96
CA SER A 90 -10.41 -14.67 -10.66
C SER A 90 -10.56 -13.82 -11.92
N ARG A 91 -9.72 -14.05 -12.95
CA ARG A 91 -9.85 -13.38 -14.25
C ARG A 91 -10.76 -14.12 -15.24
N LYS A 92 -10.76 -15.46 -15.27
CA LYS A 92 -11.68 -16.23 -16.12
C LYS A 92 -13.12 -16.26 -15.61
N ILE A 93 -13.40 -15.98 -14.33
CA ILE A 93 -14.79 -15.83 -13.84
C ILE A 93 -15.32 -14.46 -14.26
N VAL A 94 -14.55 -13.38 -14.11
CA VAL A 94 -14.99 -12.07 -14.60
C VAL A 94 -15.13 -12.08 -16.12
N ALA A 95 -14.17 -12.66 -16.86
CA ALA A 95 -14.25 -12.78 -18.32
C ALA A 95 -15.22 -13.88 -18.81
N GLY A 96 -15.43 -14.95 -18.03
CA GLY A 96 -16.35 -16.05 -18.34
C GLY A 96 -17.80 -15.73 -17.96
N CYS A 97 -18.03 -14.83 -17.00
CA CYS A 97 -19.32 -14.20 -16.80
C CYS A 97 -19.71 -13.27 -17.97
N LEU A 98 -18.76 -12.89 -18.84
CA LEU A 98 -19.04 -12.14 -20.08
C LEU A 98 -19.53 -13.03 -21.23
N SER A 99 -19.61 -14.36 -21.08
CA SER A 99 -20.40 -15.14 -22.03
C SER A 99 -21.89 -14.93 -21.70
N PHE A 100 -22.46 -13.87 -22.25
CA PHE A 100 -23.88 -13.48 -22.16
C PHE A 100 -24.86 -14.53 -22.74
N GLU A 101 -24.41 -15.75 -23.01
CA GLU A 101 -25.13 -16.77 -23.79
C GLU A 101 -26.04 -17.69 -22.96
N HIS A 102 -25.99 -17.66 -21.61
CA HIS A 102 -26.63 -18.68 -20.76
C HIS A 102 -27.72 -18.19 -19.80
N PHE A 103 -28.08 -16.90 -19.80
CA PHE A 103 -29.12 -16.38 -18.89
C PHE A 103 -30.38 -15.95 -19.63
N SER A 104 -31.54 -16.48 -19.22
CA SER A 104 -32.85 -16.02 -19.68
C SER A 104 -33.01 -14.53 -19.38
N THR A 105 -33.69 -13.83 -20.28
CA THR A 105 -33.93 -12.37 -20.33
C THR A 105 -34.72 -11.79 -19.14
N GLY A 106 -34.90 -12.53 -18.04
CA GLY A 106 -35.96 -12.27 -17.06
C GLY A 106 -35.60 -11.66 -15.71
N ASP A 107 -34.32 -11.48 -15.32
CA ASP A 107 -34.04 -10.93 -13.97
C ASP A 107 -32.71 -10.16 -13.89
N ILE A 108 -32.73 -8.92 -14.39
CA ILE A 108 -31.57 -8.01 -14.40
C ILE A 108 -31.04 -7.74 -12.98
N GLN A 109 -31.94 -7.62 -12.01
CA GLN A 109 -31.62 -7.41 -10.60
C GLN A 109 -30.78 -8.54 -10.02
N LYS A 110 -31.18 -9.79 -10.29
CA LYS A 110 -30.44 -10.97 -9.86
C LYS A 110 -29.03 -10.99 -10.46
N ARG A 111 -28.87 -10.58 -11.72
CA ARG A 111 -27.57 -10.50 -12.39
C ARG A 111 -26.64 -9.46 -11.75
N TYR A 112 -27.14 -8.26 -11.48
CA TYR A 112 -26.34 -7.23 -10.81
C TYR A 112 -26.03 -7.61 -9.36
N THR A 113 -26.95 -8.30 -8.67
CA THR A 113 -26.69 -8.82 -7.32
C THR A 113 -25.54 -9.83 -7.32
N GLU A 114 -25.58 -10.84 -8.20
CA GLU A 114 -24.50 -11.83 -8.33
C GLU A 114 -23.17 -11.19 -8.73
N LEU A 115 -23.21 -10.17 -9.59
CA LEU A 115 -22.04 -9.40 -9.98
C LEU A 115 -21.41 -8.69 -8.77
N VAL A 116 -22.20 -7.90 -8.04
CA VAL A 116 -21.73 -7.14 -6.89
C VAL A 116 -21.21 -8.10 -5.81
N PHE A 117 -21.87 -9.22 -5.56
CA PHE A 117 -21.39 -10.24 -4.62
C PHE A 117 -20.02 -10.80 -4.99
N LYS A 118 -19.79 -11.11 -6.28
CA LYS A 118 -18.49 -11.61 -6.75
C LYS A 118 -17.39 -10.57 -6.62
N VAL A 119 -17.67 -9.32 -7.00
CA VAL A 119 -16.69 -8.22 -6.86
C VAL A 119 -16.37 -7.99 -5.37
N THR A 120 -17.38 -8.00 -4.50
CA THR A 120 -17.18 -7.93 -3.05
C THR A 120 -16.34 -9.08 -2.52
N ASN A 121 -16.61 -10.31 -2.96
CA ASN A 121 -15.83 -11.49 -2.56
C ASN A 121 -14.37 -11.39 -2.98
N GLU A 122 -14.11 -10.97 -4.21
CA GLU A 122 -12.75 -10.84 -4.76
C GLU A 122 -11.92 -9.76 -4.05
N ILE A 123 -12.53 -8.63 -3.75
CA ILE A 123 -11.82 -7.47 -3.19
C ILE A 123 -11.71 -7.54 -1.67
N CYS A 124 -12.78 -7.96 -1.00
CA CYS A 124 -12.84 -7.98 0.46
C CYS A 124 -12.44 -9.35 1.04
N GLY A 125 -12.31 -10.40 0.22
CA GLY A 125 -12.03 -11.76 0.68
C GLY A 125 -13.17 -12.38 1.49
N ILE A 126 -14.41 -11.95 1.27
CA ILE A 126 -15.60 -12.38 2.04
C ILE A 126 -16.41 -13.38 1.22
N ASP A 127 -16.64 -14.58 1.75
CA ASP A 127 -17.46 -15.61 1.11
C ASP A 127 -18.83 -15.07 0.70
N ILE A 128 -19.24 -15.35 -0.54
CA ILE A 128 -20.51 -14.88 -1.13
C ILE A 128 -21.71 -15.28 -0.25
N GLU A 129 -21.66 -16.45 0.40
CA GLU A 129 -22.72 -16.95 1.29
C GLU A 129 -22.96 -16.08 2.53
N ARG A 130 -22.01 -15.21 2.89
CA ARG A 130 -22.12 -14.26 4.01
C ARG A 130 -22.63 -12.88 3.59
N LEU A 131 -22.77 -12.64 2.29
CA LEU A 131 -23.26 -11.37 1.76
C LEU A 131 -24.78 -11.40 1.63
N SER A 132 -25.40 -10.26 1.91
CA SER A 132 -26.81 -10.00 1.70
C SER A 132 -27.00 -8.66 1.01
N LEU A 133 -28.20 -8.39 0.49
CA LEU A 133 -28.52 -7.11 -0.14
C LEU A 133 -28.40 -5.93 0.84
N GLU A 134 -28.65 -6.17 2.13
CA GLU A 134 -28.56 -5.19 3.21
C GLU A 134 -27.13 -4.95 3.71
N THR A 135 -26.18 -5.77 3.25
CA THR A 135 -24.77 -5.67 3.63
C THR A 135 -24.23 -4.30 3.21
N GLN A 136 -23.74 -3.55 4.18
CA GLN A 136 -23.14 -2.23 3.98
C GLN A 136 -21.69 -2.39 3.54
N ILE A 137 -21.29 -1.73 2.47
CA ILE A 137 -19.93 -1.86 1.92
C ILE A 137 -18.87 -1.39 2.90
N GLN A 138 -19.12 -0.27 3.59
CA GLN A 138 -18.23 0.26 4.63
C GLN A 138 -18.00 -0.72 5.81
N ASP A 139 -18.97 -1.58 6.11
CA ASP A 139 -18.89 -2.54 7.23
C ASP A 139 -17.96 -3.72 6.90
N LEU A 140 -17.59 -3.85 5.62
CA LEU A 140 -16.60 -4.81 5.15
C LEU A 140 -15.17 -4.36 5.42
N GLY A 141 -15.00 -3.15 5.97
CA GLY A 141 -13.70 -2.61 6.35
C GLY A 141 -12.83 -2.20 5.15
N ILE A 142 -13.46 -1.90 4.01
CA ILE A 142 -12.72 -1.54 2.80
C ILE A 142 -11.92 -0.25 2.98
N ASP A 143 -10.69 -0.23 2.47
CA ASP A 143 -9.89 1.00 2.39
C ASP A 143 -10.10 1.74 1.05
N SER A 144 -9.42 2.87 0.89
CA SER A 144 -9.53 3.69 -0.33
C SER A 144 -9.11 2.94 -1.59
N LEU A 145 -8.11 2.06 -1.48
CA LEU A 145 -7.55 1.32 -2.60
C LEU A 145 -8.47 0.17 -3.01
N GLN A 146 -9.02 -0.56 -2.04
CA GLN A 146 -10.08 -1.54 -2.24
C GLN A 146 -11.35 -0.88 -2.81
N ALA A 147 -11.74 0.30 -2.31
CA ALA A 147 -12.85 1.07 -2.87
C ALA A 147 -12.62 1.45 -4.33
N MET A 148 -11.40 1.88 -4.69
CA MET A 148 -11.03 2.17 -6.08
C MET A 148 -11.11 0.93 -6.96
N ARG A 149 -10.56 -0.21 -6.52
CA ARG A 149 -10.68 -1.49 -7.25
C ARG A 149 -12.13 -1.94 -7.40
N PHE A 150 -12.96 -1.68 -6.40
CA PHE A 150 -14.37 -2.04 -6.41
C PHE A 150 -15.12 -1.20 -7.44
N ALA A 151 -14.95 0.12 -7.37
CA ALA A 151 -15.49 1.05 -8.35
C ALA A 151 -15.02 0.69 -9.77
N ARG A 152 -13.72 0.41 -9.96
CA ARG A 152 -13.13 -0.07 -11.22
C ARG A 152 -13.86 -1.28 -11.77
N ASN A 153 -13.93 -2.35 -10.98
CA ASN A 153 -14.50 -3.62 -11.43
C ASN A 153 -15.97 -3.49 -11.78
N ILE A 154 -16.74 -2.72 -11.01
CA ILE A 154 -18.16 -2.47 -11.30
C ILE A 154 -18.34 -1.60 -12.56
N ASN A 155 -17.63 -0.46 -12.64
CA ASN A 155 -17.77 0.49 -13.75
C ASN A 155 -17.25 -0.10 -15.07
N GLN A 156 -16.26 -1.01 -15.03
CA GLN A 156 -15.78 -1.71 -16.22
C GLN A 156 -16.86 -2.63 -16.82
N ILE A 157 -17.65 -3.27 -15.96
CA ILE A 157 -18.63 -4.27 -16.37
C ILE A 157 -19.95 -3.59 -16.78
N ASN A 158 -20.32 -2.52 -16.09
CA ASN A 158 -21.46 -1.69 -16.43
C ASN A 158 -20.98 -0.30 -16.85
N GLY A 159 -20.58 -0.15 -18.12
CA GLY A 159 -20.04 1.11 -18.68
C GLY A 159 -20.99 2.32 -18.64
N ASN A 160 -22.18 2.17 -18.04
CA ASN A 160 -23.22 3.18 -17.92
C ASN A 160 -23.37 3.74 -16.49
N THR A 161 -22.69 3.18 -15.49
CA THR A 161 -22.79 3.63 -14.09
C THR A 161 -21.47 4.19 -13.59
N THR A 162 -21.55 5.30 -12.85
CA THR A 162 -20.38 5.93 -12.22
C THR A 162 -20.47 5.75 -10.71
N ILE A 163 -19.94 4.63 -10.22
CA ILE A 163 -19.67 4.46 -8.79
C ILE A 163 -18.30 5.07 -8.51
N THR A 164 -18.24 6.08 -7.65
CA THR A 164 -16.96 6.63 -7.18
C THR A 164 -16.50 5.86 -5.96
N ALA A 165 -15.19 5.74 -5.79
CA ALA A 165 -14.62 5.14 -4.60
C ALA A 165 -14.91 5.96 -3.34
N VAL A 166 -15.04 7.30 -3.46
CA VAL A 166 -15.52 8.14 -2.36
C VAL A 166 -16.88 7.66 -1.86
N ASN A 167 -17.85 7.42 -2.76
CA ASN A 167 -19.20 6.99 -2.36
C ASN A 167 -19.22 5.65 -1.63
N LEU A 168 -18.28 4.75 -1.94
CA LEU A 168 -18.13 3.46 -1.27
C LEU A 168 -17.57 3.60 0.16
N LEU A 169 -16.88 4.70 0.45
CA LEU A 169 -16.28 4.98 1.75
C LEU A 169 -17.15 5.88 2.63
N SER A 170 -17.87 6.84 2.02
CA SER A 170 -18.54 7.94 2.72
C SER A 170 -19.98 7.67 3.15
N HIS A 171 -20.62 6.66 2.56
CA HIS A 171 -22.05 6.42 2.76
C HIS A 171 -22.30 4.99 3.24
N ASN A 172 -23.34 4.83 4.06
CA ASN A 172 -24.00 3.55 4.31
C ASN A 172 -24.64 3.07 2.99
N LEU A 173 -23.80 2.71 2.04
CA LEU A 173 -24.18 2.19 0.74
C LEU A 173 -24.29 0.67 0.90
N SER A 174 -25.52 0.17 0.80
CA SER A 174 -25.78 -1.26 0.79
C SER A 174 -25.50 -1.85 -0.59
N ILE A 175 -25.34 -3.17 -0.65
CA ILE A 175 -25.30 -3.88 -1.92
C ILE A 175 -26.59 -3.63 -2.72
N ALA A 176 -27.75 -3.54 -2.06
CA ALA A 176 -29.02 -3.18 -2.70
C ALA A 176 -28.96 -1.81 -3.39
N ASP A 177 -28.36 -0.80 -2.75
CA ASP A 177 -28.24 0.55 -3.32
C ASP A 177 -27.35 0.55 -4.56
N ILE A 178 -26.25 -0.23 -4.53
CA ILE A 178 -25.39 -0.42 -5.69
C ILE A 178 -26.17 -1.08 -6.83
N VAL A 179 -26.87 -2.17 -6.54
CA VAL A 179 -27.67 -2.91 -7.54
C VAL A 179 -28.74 -1.99 -8.15
N THR A 180 -29.45 -1.22 -7.33
CA THR A 180 -30.47 -0.26 -7.78
C THR A 180 -29.86 0.80 -8.70
N LYS A 181 -28.69 1.34 -8.34
CA LYS A 181 -27.99 2.33 -9.16
C LYS A 181 -27.53 1.77 -10.51
N LEU A 182 -27.17 0.49 -10.56
CA LEU A 182 -26.85 -0.23 -11.80
C LEU A 182 -28.09 -0.48 -12.67
N GLU A 183 -29.29 -0.56 -12.07
CA GLU A 183 -30.58 -0.72 -12.77
C GLU A 183 -31.08 0.59 -13.37
N GLU A 184 -30.96 1.71 -12.65
CA GLU A 184 -31.48 3.03 -13.06
C GLU A 184 -30.74 3.64 -14.26
N THR A 185 -29.51 3.19 -14.55
CA THR A 185 -28.65 3.75 -15.59
C THR A 185 -28.88 3.09 -16.96
N THR A 186 -30.08 3.29 -17.52
CA THR A 186 -30.42 2.93 -18.91
C THR A 186 -30.12 4.04 -19.94
N GLU A 187 -29.69 5.23 -19.50
CA GLU A 187 -29.33 6.32 -20.41
C GLU A 187 -27.82 6.36 -20.71
N ILE A 188 -27.53 6.46 -22.01
CA ILE A 188 -26.22 6.43 -22.64
C ILE A 188 -25.35 7.57 -22.07
N PRO A 189 -24.13 7.31 -21.53
CA PRO A 189 -23.24 8.39 -21.13
C PRO A 189 -22.83 9.25 -22.33
N PRO A 190 -22.55 10.55 -22.15
CA PRO A 190 -22.22 11.43 -23.24
C PRO A 190 -21.00 10.92 -24.02
N LYS A 191 -21.16 10.97 -25.34
CA LYS A 191 -20.19 10.77 -26.41
C LYS A 191 -18.73 10.91 -25.97
N LYS A 192 -17.91 9.89 -26.29
CA LYS A 192 -16.44 9.95 -26.32
C LYS A 192 -16.01 11.34 -26.81
N ILE A 193 -15.31 12.07 -25.95
CA ILE A 193 -14.72 13.35 -26.29
C ILE A 193 -13.75 13.08 -27.45
N ASN A 194 -13.88 13.87 -28.51
CA ASN A 194 -13.10 13.72 -29.73
C ASN A 194 -11.60 13.60 -29.42
N ASP A 195 -10.97 12.61 -30.05
CA ASP A 195 -9.53 12.42 -30.10
C ASP A 195 -8.86 13.65 -30.73
N HIS A 196 -8.40 14.57 -29.90
CA HIS A 196 -7.33 15.47 -30.29
C HIS A 196 -6.01 14.86 -29.81
N GLU A 197 -5.03 14.70 -30.70
CA GLU A 197 -3.63 14.46 -30.30
C GLU A 197 -3.18 15.64 -29.44
N ILE A 198 -3.30 15.51 -28.11
CA ILE A 198 -2.78 16.51 -27.17
C ILE A 198 -1.25 16.40 -27.21
N LYS A 199 -0.62 17.17 -28.09
CA LYS A 199 0.85 17.25 -28.17
C LYS A 199 1.45 18.14 -27.07
N GLU A 200 0.70 19.16 -26.66
CA GLU A 200 1.04 20.08 -25.58
C GLU A 200 -0.17 20.20 -24.61
N SER A 201 0.03 19.95 -23.31
CA SER A 201 -0.99 20.16 -22.27
C SER A 201 -0.43 20.91 -21.06
N ARG A 202 -1.34 21.47 -20.25
CA ARG A 202 -0.99 22.07 -18.96
C ARG A 202 -0.61 20.97 -17.96
N ILE A 203 0.26 21.30 -17.03
CA ILE A 203 0.52 20.44 -15.87
C ILE A 203 -0.65 20.51 -14.89
N THR A 204 -0.91 19.41 -14.21
CA THR A 204 -1.87 19.32 -13.10
C THR A 204 -1.30 20.00 -11.85
N LEU A 205 -2.16 20.22 -10.84
CA LEU A 205 -1.73 20.77 -9.55
C LEU A 205 -0.74 19.84 -8.83
N MET A 206 -0.94 18.52 -8.92
CA MET A 206 -0.05 17.51 -8.33
C MET A 206 1.32 17.48 -9.01
N GLU A 207 1.35 17.60 -10.35
CA GLU A 207 2.59 17.72 -11.12
C GLU A 207 3.30 19.04 -10.80
N LYS A 208 2.56 20.15 -10.66
CA LYS A 208 3.14 21.46 -10.34
C LYS A 208 3.90 21.45 -9.01
N TYR A 209 3.35 20.82 -7.98
CA TYR A 209 4.01 20.71 -6.67
C TYR A 209 5.39 20.03 -6.76
N LEU A 210 5.48 18.88 -7.44
CA LEU A 210 6.75 18.17 -7.61
C LEU A 210 7.70 18.92 -8.56
N TYR A 211 7.19 19.61 -9.56
CA TYR A 211 8.03 20.42 -10.46
C TYR A 211 8.67 21.61 -9.71
N GLU A 212 7.95 22.24 -8.79
CA GLU A 212 8.50 23.29 -7.93
C GLU A 212 9.60 22.75 -7.00
N GLN A 213 9.44 21.53 -6.46
CA GLN A 213 10.50 20.86 -5.71
C GLN A 213 11.73 20.57 -6.60
N PHE A 214 11.52 20.10 -7.83
CA PHE A 214 12.59 19.91 -8.80
C PHE A 214 13.35 21.22 -9.12
N GLU A 215 12.65 22.35 -9.25
CA GLU A 215 13.31 23.66 -9.48
C GLU A 215 14.16 24.10 -8.28
N GLN A 216 13.81 23.69 -7.06
CA GLN A 216 14.59 23.97 -5.85
C GLN A 216 15.80 23.06 -5.71
N ASN A 217 15.63 21.76 -5.94
CA ASN A 217 16.69 20.76 -5.92
C ASN A 217 16.49 19.74 -7.04
N ASN A 218 17.24 19.89 -8.12
CA ASN A 218 17.14 18.96 -9.24
C ASN A 218 17.59 17.53 -8.85
N PHE A 219 18.49 17.35 -7.90
CA PHE A 219 18.95 16.04 -7.45
C PHE A 219 18.13 15.44 -6.31
N ASP A 220 16.89 15.89 -6.10
CA ASP A 220 16.03 15.34 -5.06
C ASP A 220 15.64 13.88 -5.38
N PRO A 221 16.10 12.88 -4.61
CA PRO A 221 15.79 11.50 -4.89
C PRO A 221 14.33 11.14 -4.54
N SER A 222 13.55 12.04 -3.92
CA SER A 222 12.09 11.87 -3.75
C SER A 222 11.32 11.92 -5.07
N LEU A 223 11.92 12.52 -6.11
CA LEU A 223 11.36 12.57 -7.46
C LEU A 223 11.50 11.26 -8.22
N THR A 224 12.05 10.20 -7.60
CA THR A 224 12.26 8.93 -8.29
C THR A 224 11.70 7.74 -7.51
N ILE A 225 11.02 6.87 -8.23
CA ILE A 225 10.50 5.59 -7.75
C ILE A 225 11.38 4.48 -8.35
N TYR A 226 11.89 3.56 -7.51
CA TYR A 226 12.66 2.41 -7.94
C TYR A 226 11.93 1.11 -7.63
N VAL A 227 11.82 0.19 -8.60
CA VAL A 227 11.28 -1.16 -8.40
C VAL A 227 12.36 -2.17 -8.74
N ASP A 228 12.84 -2.90 -7.73
CA ASP A 228 13.83 -3.97 -7.84
C ASP A 228 13.14 -5.31 -7.99
N LEU A 229 13.52 -6.05 -9.03
CA LEU A 229 13.02 -7.37 -9.34
C LEU A 229 14.16 -8.38 -9.33
N ASP A 230 13.92 -9.52 -8.69
CA ASP A 230 14.77 -10.70 -8.70
C ASP A 230 14.11 -11.79 -9.56
N MET A 231 14.88 -12.38 -10.47
CA MET A 231 14.37 -13.21 -11.57
C MET A 231 15.09 -14.56 -11.61
N SER A 232 14.31 -15.64 -11.72
CA SER A 232 14.84 -17.00 -11.92
C SER A 232 14.88 -17.46 -13.40
N LEU A 233 15.52 -18.62 -13.61
CA LEU A 233 16.27 -19.15 -14.76
C LEU A 233 15.79 -19.03 -16.24
N ASN A 234 14.74 -18.29 -16.61
CA ASN A 234 14.32 -18.18 -18.04
C ASN A 234 14.05 -16.73 -18.54
N LEU A 235 14.17 -15.73 -17.67
CA LEU A 235 13.93 -14.31 -17.99
C LEU A 235 15.23 -13.47 -17.99
N VAL A 236 16.35 -14.15 -18.25
CA VAL A 236 17.72 -13.61 -18.19
C VAL A 236 18.20 -12.95 -19.50
N ASP A 237 17.31 -12.79 -20.49
CA ASP A 237 17.62 -12.26 -21.81
C ASP A 237 17.32 -10.76 -21.88
N SER A 238 18.38 -9.95 -21.96
CA SER A 238 18.28 -8.49 -22.06
C SER A 238 17.52 -8.03 -23.30
N ILE A 239 17.55 -8.78 -24.41
CA ILE A 239 16.88 -8.39 -25.66
C ILE A 239 15.36 -8.47 -25.50
N LYS A 240 14.87 -9.52 -24.81
CA LYS A 240 13.44 -9.64 -24.50
C LYS A 240 12.97 -8.49 -23.60
N TRP A 241 13.73 -8.16 -22.57
CA TRP A 241 13.43 -7.02 -21.70
C TRP A 241 13.44 -5.69 -22.44
N GLN A 242 14.42 -5.49 -23.32
CA GLN A 242 14.48 -4.30 -24.16
C GLN A 242 13.25 -4.18 -25.06
N SER A 243 12.80 -5.29 -25.67
CA SER A 243 11.59 -5.32 -26.50
C SER A 243 10.32 -5.05 -25.69
N LEU A 244 10.17 -5.69 -24.52
CA LEU A 244 9.01 -5.47 -23.64
C LEU A 244 8.95 -4.01 -23.17
N PHE A 245 10.09 -3.46 -22.77
CA PHE A 245 10.17 -2.07 -22.33
C PHE A 245 9.77 -1.10 -23.44
N ARG A 246 10.26 -1.32 -24.67
CA ARG A 246 9.85 -0.55 -25.84
C ARG A 246 8.33 -0.61 -26.04
N THR A 247 7.72 -1.80 -25.99
CA THR A 247 6.28 -1.96 -26.15
C THR A 247 5.48 -1.16 -25.10
N VAL A 248 5.90 -1.23 -23.83
CA VAL A 248 5.22 -0.52 -22.73
C VAL A 248 5.36 1.00 -22.89
N ILE A 249 6.56 1.52 -23.18
CA ILE A 249 6.74 2.98 -23.41
C ILE A 249 5.90 3.47 -24.59
N HIS A 250 5.83 2.69 -25.68
CA HIS A 250 5.01 3.06 -26.84
C HIS A 250 3.52 3.16 -26.48
N ARG A 251 3.05 2.25 -25.62
CA ARG A 251 1.65 2.15 -25.21
C ARG A 251 1.24 3.27 -24.25
N HIS A 252 2.15 3.73 -23.38
CA HIS A 252 1.85 4.68 -22.31
C HIS A 252 2.45 6.06 -22.54
N PRO A 253 1.66 7.07 -22.94
CA PRO A 253 2.16 8.43 -23.19
C PRO A 253 2.84 9.07 -21.96
N ALA A 254 2.41 8.72 -20.74
CA ALA A 254 3.02 9.18 -19.50
C ALA A 254 4.51 8.82 -19.40
N LEU A 255 4.93 7.67 -19.94
CA LEU A 255 6.33 7.21 -19.94
C LEU A 255 7.22 7.92 -20.96
N ARG A 256 6.65 8.81 -21.76
CA ARG A 256 7.32 9.58 -22.81
C ARG A 256 6.90 11.04 -22.83
N THR A 257 6.49 11.54 -21.66
CA THR A 257 6.14 12.94 -21.44
C THR A 257 7.33 13.71 -20.86
N LEU A 258 7.60 14.88 -21.42
CA LEU A 258 8.60 15.84 -20.96
C LEU A 258 7.91 17.11 -20.43
N PHE A 259 8.57 17.83 -19.54
CA PHE A 259 8.12 19.09 -18.96
C PHE A 259 9.00 20.23 -19.46
N VAL A 260 8.44 21.06 -20.34
CA VAL A 260 9.18 22.13 -21.02
C VAL A 260 8.65 23.49 -20.56
N LYS A 261 9.58 24.39 -20.18
CA LYS A 261 9.24 25.77 -19.83
C LYS A 261 9.13 26.61 -21.11
N LYS A 262 7.95 27.15 -21.39
CA LYS A 262 7.63 27.99 -22.56
C LYS A 262 6.87 29.23 -22.09
N GLU A 263 7.36 30.41 -22.46
CA GLU A 263 6.76 31.71 -22.10
C GLU A 263 6.49 31.89 -20.58
N GLY A 264 7.36 31.33 -19.74
CA GLY A 264 7.26 31.41 -18.27
C GLY A 264 6.37 30.35 -17.62
N PHE A 265 5.69 29.51 -18.40
CA PHE A 265 4.85 28.40 -17.90
C PHE A 265 5.45 27.05 -18.25
N VAL A 266 5.19 26.05 -17.43
CA VAL A 266 5.60 24.66 -17.66
C VAL A 266 4.47 23.93 -18.38
N GLN A 267 4.80 23.24 -19.46
CA GLN A 267 3.87 22.46 -20.26
C GLN A 267 4.39 21.04 -20.45
N LYS A 268 3.45 20.10 -20.57
CA LYS A 268 3.74 18.71 -20.95
C LYS A 268 3.89 18.61 -22.45
N ARG A 269 4.94 17.94 -22.90
CA ARG A 269 5.17 17.60 -24.31
C ARG A 269 5.38 16.10 -24.43
N ILE A 270 4.52 15.44 -25.19
CA ILE A 270 4.64 14.00 -25.43
C ILE A 270 5.60 13.77 -26.60
N VAL A 271 6.66 12.99 -26.38
CA VAL A 271 7.68 12.67 -27.40
C VAL A 271 7.13 11.63 -28.38
N ASP A 272 7.32 11.86 -29.69
CA ASP A 272 6.87 10.91 -30.72
C ASP A 272 7.59 9.57 -30.59
N ILE A 273 6.86 8.48 -30.82
CA ILE A 273 7.37 7.12 -30.68
C ILE A 273 8.61 6.87 -31.55
N ASN A 274 8.70 7.50 -32.72
CA ASN A 274 9.82 7.33 -33.65
C ASN A 274 11.09 8.09 -33.22
N GLU A 275 10.97 9.04 -32.29
CA GLU A 275 12.07 9.86 -31.78
C GLU A 275 12.68 9.29 -30.49
N ILE A 276 12.06 8.24 -29.92
CA ILE A 276 12.47 7.67 -28.63
C ILE A 276 13.77 6.89 -28.77
N THR A 277 14.78 7.35 -28.06
CA THR A 277 15.93 6.52 -27.68
C THR A 277 15.60 5.80 -26.39
N LEU A 278 15.57 4.46 -26.43
CA LEU A 278 15.14 3.65 -25.30
C LEU A 278 16.16 3.74 -24.14
N PRO A 279 15.77 4.20 -22.93
CA PRO A 279 16.67 4.34 -21.79
C PRO A 279 16.88 3.00 -21.07
N PHE A 280 17.41 2.03 -21.81
CA PHE A 280 17.73 0.68 -21.35
C PHE A 280 19.24 0.54 -21.15
N HIS A 281 19.66 0.15 -19.96
CA HIS A 281 21.08 0.05 -19.61
C HIS A 281 21.39 -1.34 -19.06
N VAL A 282 22.42 -1.98 -19.62
CA VAL A 282 23.03 -3.17 -19.00
C VAL A 282 24.09 -2.68 -18.02
N VAL A 283 23.97 -3.07 -16.76
CA VAL A 283 24.81 -2.56 -15.66
C VAL A 283 25.44 -3.68 -14.83
N PRO A 284 26.52 -3.41 -14.10
CA PRO A 284 27.05 -4.34 -13.10
C PRO A 284 26.02 -4.64 -12.00
N MET A 285 26.08 -5.86 -11.43
CA MET A 285 25.18 -6.29 -10.35
C MET A 285 25.22 -5.34 -9.14
N THR A 286 26.34 -4.68 -8.88
CA THR A 286 26.54 -3.72 -7.79
C THR A 286 25.68 -2.45 -7.90
N GLU A 287 25.23 -2.09 -9.12
CA GLU A 287 24.33 -0.94 -9.32
C GLU A 287 22.91 -1.22 -8.81
N ILE A 288 22.46 -2.48 -8.91
CA ILE A 288 21.12 -2.89 -8.49
C ILE A 288 21.14 -3.46 -7.07
N ASN A 289 22.08 -4.37 -6.77
CA ASN A 289 22.16 -5.09 -5.49
C ASN A 289 22.86 -4.27 -4.38
N HIS A 290 22.50 -2.99 -4.27
CA HIS A 290 22.96 -2.08 -3.22
C HIS A 290 21.92 -1.98 -2.09
N VAL A 291 22.39 -2.01 -0.85
CA VAL A 291 21.55 -2.06 0.36
C VAL A 291 20.95 -0.69 0.71
N GLY A 292 21.65 0.42 0.44
CA GLY A 292 21.13 1.75 0.74
C GLY A 292 20.09 2.26 -0.26
N HIS A 293 19.43 3.37 0.10
CA HIS A 293 18.37 4.00 -0.69
C HIS A 293 18.90 4.93 -1.78
N ILE A 294 20.09 5.52 -1.57
CA ILE A 294 20.76 6.32 -2.59
C ILE A 294 21.57 5.38 -3.47
N PRO A 295 21.28 5.32 -4.78
CA PRO A 295 22.03 4.46 -5.66
C PRO A 295 23.47 4.96 -5.88
N PRO A 296 24.43 4.05 -6.13
CA PRO A 296 25.84 4.41 -6.19
C PRO A 296 26.19 5.35 -7.35
N ASN A 297 25.60 5.15 -8.53
CA ASN A 297 25.82 6.01 -9.70
C ASN A 297 24.66 6.99 -9.92
N GLN A 298 24.65 8.12 -9.21
CA GLN A 298 23.56 9.11 -9.25
C GLN A 298 23.09 9.53 -10.65
N ASN A 299 23.98 9.55 -11.65
CA ASN A 299 23.62 9.92 -13.04
C ASN A 299 22.62 8.95 -13.68
N LEU A 300 22.61 7.67 -13.28
CA LEU A 300 21.62 6.69 -13.77
C LEU A 300 20.23 6.90 -13.17
N PHE A 301 20.13 7.66 -12.07
CA PHE A 301 18.91 7.76 -11.26
C PHE A 301 18.30 9.17 -11.25
N TYR A 302 19.06 10.19 -11.61
CA TYR A 302 18.56 11.56 -11.81
C TYR A 302 17.84 11.70 -13.14
N PHE A 303 16.72 12.41 -13.17
CA PHE A 303 15.98 12.74 -14.39
C PHE A 303 15.94 14.26 -14.58
N ASP A 304 16.34 14.76 -15.76
CA ASP A 304 15.99 16.10 -16.21
C ASP A 304 14.62 16.03 -16.91
N PRO A 305 13.51 16.47 -16.29
CA PRO A 305 12.17 16.33 -16.85
C PRO A 305 12.00 17.03 -18.20
N SER A 306 12.88 17.97 -18.56
CA SER A 306 12.83 18.68 -19.84
C SER A 306 13.46 17.91 -21.01
N LYS A 307 14.26 16.87 -20.73
CA LYS A 307 15.06 16.14 -21.73
C LYS A 307 14.94 14.63 -21.62
N ASP A 308 14.94 14.11 -20.40
CA ASP A 308 14.95 12.68 -20.13
C ASP A 308 13.52 12.14 -20.12
N LEU A 309 13.33 10.96 -20.72
CA LEU A 309 12.08 10.23 -20.54
C LEU A 309 11.92 9.87 -19.04
N PRO A 310 10.70 9.90 -18.51
CA PRO A 310 10.42 9.68 -17.08
C PRO A 310 10.54 8.21 -16.66
N CYS A 311 11.27 7.39 -17.41
CA CYS A 311 11.55 6.02 -17.06
C CYS A 311 12.94 5.58 -17.52
N ARG A 312 13.56 4.64 -16.79
CA ARG A 312 14.76 3.90 -17.21
C ARG A 312 14.65 2.45 -16.74
N LEU A 313 15.29 1.53 -17.46
CA LEU A 313 15.38 0.13 -17.08
C LEU A 313 16.85 -0.27 -17.00
N LEU A 314 17.29 -0.69 -15.80
CA LEU A 314 18.62 -1.26 -15.58
C LEU A 314 18.50 -2.77 -15.52
N PHE A 315 19.33 -3.45 -16.31
CA PHE A 315 19.37 -4.89 -16.39
C PHE A 315 20.76 -5.39 -15.96
N ALA A 316 20.82 -6.28 -14.97
CA ALA A 316 22.05 -6.92 -14.54
C ALA A 316 21.86 -8.44 -14.56
N ASN A 317 22.81 -9.16 -15.16
CA ASN A 317 22.83 -10.62 -15.17
C ASN A 317 24.24 -11.10 -14.87
N GLU A 318 24.40 -11.84 -13.77
CA GLU A 318 25.68 -12.43 -13.38
C GLU A 318 25.45 -13.84 -12.81
N LYS A 319 26.19 -14.84 -13.34
CA LYS A 319 26.18 -16.23 -12.86
C LYS A 319 24.78 -16.86 -12.73
N GLY A 320 23.85 -16.49 -13.61
CA GLY A 320 22.47 -17.02 -13.62
C GLY A 320 21.52 -16.29 -12.67
N VAL A 321 21.99 -15.27 -11.94
CA VAL A 321 21.14 -14.35 -11.19
C VAL A 321 20.87 -13.13 -12.07
N CYS A 322 19.59 -12.81 -12.26
CA CYS A 322 19.17 -11.67 -13.05
C CYS A 322 18.39 -10.70 -12.17
N LEU A 323 18.87 -9.45 -12.10
CA LEU A 323 18.18 -8.35 -11.44
C LEU A 323 17.74 -7.32 -12.47
N VAL A 324 16.53 -6.83 -12.32
CA VAL A 324 15.99 -5.73 -13.11
C VAL A 324 15.57 -4.62 -12.16
N ARG A 325 15.98 -3.38 -12.46
CA ARG A 325 15.49 -2.19 -11.79
C ARG A 325 14.73 -1.32 -12.77
N PHE A 326 13.47 -1.06 -12.46
CA PHE A 326 12.73 0.04 -13.06
C PHE A 326 12.98 1.31 -12.28
N LEU A 327 13.20 2.40 -13.00
CA LEU A 327 13.24 3.76 -12.47
C LEU A 327 12.10 4.53 -13.12
N PHE A 328 11.28 5.20 -12.32
CA PHE A 328 10.23 6.08 -12.80
C PHE A 328 10.38 7.46 -12.15
N ASN A 329 10.22 8.52 -12.93
CA ASN A 329 10.15 9.87 -12.39
C ASN A 329 8.74 10.09 -11.78
N HIS A 330 8.69 10.42 -10.49
CA HIS A 330 7.46 10.59 -9.71
C HIS A 330 6.59 11.75 -10.23
N LEU A 331 7.18 12.67 -11.00
CA LEU A 331 6.45 13.73 -11.69
C LEU A 331 5.46 13.19 -12.74
N CYS A 332 5.72 12.01 -13.32
CA CYS A 332 4.84 11.37 -14.31
C CYS A 332 4.06 10.18 -13.78
N LEU A 333 4.51 9.56 -12.69
CA LEU A 333 3.92 8.33 -12.16
C LEU A 333 3.77 8.41 -10.66
N ASP A 334 2.68 7.87 -10.15
CA ASP A 334 2.53 7.51 -8.74
C ASP A 334 2.68 5.99 -8.53
N PHE A 335 2.46 5.54 -7.29
CA PHE A 335 2.63 4.13 -6.92
C PHE A 335 1.64 3.22 -7.64
N THR A 336 0.36 3.57 -7.69
CA THR A 336 -0.65 2.78 -8.43
C THR A 336 -0.34 2.73 -9.93
N SER A 337 0.11 3.83 -10.52
CA SER A 337 0.55 3.84 -11.93
C SER A 337 1.78 2.94 -12.14
N THR A 338 2.70 2.93 -11.18
CA THR A 338 3.86 2.04 -11.19
C THR A 338 3.42 0.58 -11.15
N GLU A 339 2.50 0.22 -10.25
CA GLU A 339 1.92 -1.11 -10.17
C GLU A 339 1.27 -1.53 -11.50
N MET A 340 0.41 -0.68 -12.09
CA MET A 340 -0.23 -0.95 -13.38
C MET A 340 0.78 -1.25 -14.49
N ILE A 341 1.84 -0.45 -14.58
CA ILE A 341 2.91 -0.64 -15.56
C ILE A 341 3.63 -1.96 -15.31
N ILE A 342 4.03 -2.24 -14.06
CA ILE A 342 4.73 -3.47 -13.69
C ILE A 342 3.87 -4.70 -13.96
N GLU A 343 2.57 -4.68 -13.62
CA GLU A 343 1.65 -5.77 -13.96
C GLU A 343 1.61 -6.04 -15.47
N GLU A 344 1.60 -4.98 -16.27
CA GLU A 344 1.54 -5.07 -17.72
C GLU A 344 2.79 -5.74 -18.32
N PHE A 345 3.98 -5.47 -17.77
CA PHE A 345 5.22 -6.16 -18.17
C PHE A 345 5.10 -7.68 -18.08
N PHE A 346 4.27 -8.18 -17.16
CA PHE A 346 4.15 -9.60 -16.88
C PHE A 346 2.87 -10.24 -17.43
N ARG A 347 1.93 -9.46 -17.98
CA ARG A 347 0.78 -10.04 -18.70
C ARG A 347 1.30 -10.76 -19.95
N SER A 348 0.85 -12.01 -20.14
CA SER A 348 1.20 -12.82 -21.31
C SER A 348 0.84 -12.04 -22.58
N ASN A 349 1.79 -11.93 -23.52
CA ASN A 349 1.67 -11.21 -24.81
C ASN A 349 0.47 -11.60 -25.71
N ASP A 350 -0.43 -12.47 -25.25
CA ASP A 350 -1.47 -13.14 -26.05
C ASP A 350 -2.80 -12.40 -26.16
N SER A 351 -2.94 -11.19 -25.60
CA SER A 351 -4.09 -10.36 -25.92
C SER A 351 -3.67 -8.92 -26.21
N MET A 352 -3.77 -8.55 -27.49
CA MET A 352 -3.96 -7.17 -27.91
C MET A 352 -5.30 -6.67 -27.35
N VAL A 353 -5.34 -6.38 -26.04
CA VAL A 353 -6.39 -5.52 -25.52
C VAL A 353 -6.09 -4.15 -26.10
N GLN A 354 -6.95 -3.67 -27.01
CA GLN A 354 -7.01 -2.26 -27.35
C GLN A 354 -7.39 -1.52 -26.07
N ASP A 355 -6.39 -1.15 -25.28
CA ASP A 355 -6.59 -0.20 -24.20
C ASP A 355 -6.84 1.15 -24.85
N ASN A 356 -8.12 1.53 -24.90
CA ASN A 356 -8.56 2.88 -25.22
C ASN A 356 -8.09 3.80 -24.08
N PHE A 357 -6.83 4.22 -24.10
CA PHE A 357 -6.36 5.26 -23.21
C PHE A 357 -7.17 6.52 -23.50
N SER A 358 -7.90 7.00 -22.49
CA SER A 358 -8.67 8.22 -22.64
C SER A 358 -7.71 9.38 -22.84
N ASN A 359 -7.80 10.08 -23.98
CA ASN A 359 -7.13 11.37 -24.21
C ASN A 359 -7.81 12.51 -23.42
N THR A 360 -8.33 12.21 -22.24
CA THR A 360 -8.88 13.23 -21.35
C THR A 360 -7.73 14.10 -20.88
N ASP A 361 -7.83 15.41 -21.14
CA ASP A 361 -6.92 16.36 -20.50
C ASP A 361 -7.21 16.37 -19.00
N VAL A 362 -6.40 15.59 -18.25
CA VAL A 362 -6.50 15.43 -16.81
C VAL A 362 -6.46 16.79 -16.11
N ALA A 363 -5.66 17.73 -16.60
CA ALA A 363 -5.55 19.05 -15.97
C ALA A 363 -6.86 19.82 -16.07
N ILE A 364 -7.51 19.81 -17.24
CA ILE A 364 -8.82 20.44 -17.44
C ILE A 364 -9.89 19.75 -16.59
N LEU A 365 -9.89 18.43 -16.54
CA LEU A 365 -10.86 17.65 -15.77
C LEU A 365 -10.78 17.96 -14.27
N VAL A 366 -9.57 17.92 -13.71
CA VAL A 366 -9.32 18.21 -12.29
C VAL A 366 -9.66 19.66 -11.97
N GLU A 367 -9.25 20.61 -12.82
CA GLU A 367 -9.53 22.04 -12.63
C GLU A 367 -11.03 22.33 -12.65
N LYS A 368 -11.77 21.74 -13.59
CA LYS A 368 -13.23 21.90 -13.68
C LYS A 368 -13.91 21.40 -12.40
N LYS A 369 -13.60 20.18 -11.95
CA LYS A 369 -14.23 19.63 -10.74
C LYS A 369 -13.85 20.42 -9.48
N LEU A 370 -12.58 20.83 -9.37
CA LEU A 370 -12.12 21.68 -8.27
C LEU A 370 -12.88 23.01 -8.24
N GLN A 371 -13.15 23.63 -9.39
CA GLN A 371 -13.93 24.87 -9.47
C GLN A 371 -15.39 24.66 -9.06
N GLU A 372 -16.02 23.56 -9.49
CA GLU A 372 -17.40 23.22 -9.15
C GLU A 372 -17.59 22.99 -7.64
N ASP A 373 -16.67 22.26 -7.02
CA ASP A 373 -16.76 21.89 -5.60
C ASP A 373 -16.10 22.91 -4.64
N ARG A 374 -15.44 23.95 -5.17
CA ARG A 374 -14.47 24.78 -4.42
C ARG A 374 -15.01 25.35 -3.12
N GLU A 375 -16.21 25.94 -3.13
CA GLU A 375 -16.75 26.60 -1.92
C GLU A 375 -17.04 25.57 -0.82
N LYS A 376 -17.67 24.44 -1.17
CA LYS A 376 -17.91 23.32 -0.25
C LYS A 376 -16.61 22.80 0.35
N LEU A 377 -15.57 22.63 -0.48
CA LEU A 377 -14.25 22.20 -0.04
C LEU A 377 -13.65 23.21 0.95
N ARG A 378 -13.69 24.51 0.63
CA ARG A 378 -13.17 25.58 1.49
C ARG A 378 -13.91 25.67 2.82
N GLU A 379 -15.23 25.52 2.83
CA GLU A 379 -16.03 25.50 4.06
C GLU A 379 -15.62 24.37 5.00
N PHE A 380 -15.44 23.15 4.46
CA PHE A 380 -14.96 22.02 5.24
C PHE A 380 -13.57 22.28 5.83
N TRP A 381 -12.61 22.72 5.00
CA TRP A 381 -11.23 22.91 5.44
C TRP A 381 -11.06 24.05 6.45
N LYS A 382 -11.87 25.12 6.36
CA LYS A 382 -11.97 26.16 7.40
C LYS A 382 -12.46 25.61 8.73
N TRP A 383 -13.45 24.71 8.72
CA TRP A 383 -13.98 24.07 9.92
C TRP A 383 -13.01 23.04 10.52
N TYR A 384 -12.34 22.26 9.67
CA TYR A 384 -11.47 21.17 10.09
C TYR A 384 -10.14 21.66 10.65
N THR A 385 -9.56 22.68 10.02
CA THR A 385 -8.28 23.24 10.43
C THR A 385 -8.49 24.20 11.60
N PRO A 386 -7.72 24.11 12.69
CA PRO A 386 -7.77 25.09 13.77
C PRO A 386 -7.53 26.53 13.28
N ASN A 387 -8.16 27.50 13.96
CA ASN A 387 -7.87 28.94 13.74
C ASN A 387 -6.58 29.39 14.44
N GLU A 388 -6.10 28.62 15.41
CA GLU A 388 -4.84 28.83 16.09
C GLU A 388 -3.66 28.39 15.21
N GLN A 389 -2.48 28.96 15.44
CA GLN A 389 -1.28 28.56 14.72
C GLN A 389 -0.96 27.08 14.98
N LEU A 390 -0.77 26.32 13.90
CA LEU A 390 -0.44 24.90 14.02
C LEU A 390 0.93 24.73 14.69
N PRO A 391 1.06 23.79 15.65
CA PRO A 391 2.33 23.54 16.32
C PRO A 391 3.37 22.93 15.36
N SER A 392 4.65 23.19 15.62
CA SER A 392 5.73 22.45 14.97
C SER A 392 5.79 21.03 15.52
N MET A 393 5.85 20.06 14.62
CA MET A 393 5.95 18.64 14.89
C MET A 393 7.41 18.14 14.97
N ASN A 394 8.41 19.02 14.82
CA ASN A 394 9.79 18.58 14.77
C ASN A 394 10.26 17.96 16.09
N TRP A 395 10.98 16.83 16.05
CA TRP A 395 11.50 16.19 17.28
C TRP A 395 12.40 17.13 18.10
N ASN A 396 13.25 17.90 17.42
CA ASN A 396 14.24 18.77 18.06
C ASN A 396 13.81 20.25 18.18
N LYS A 397 12.55 20.58 17.88
CA LYS A 397 11.94 21.94 17.92
C LYS A 397 12.69 23.07 17.16
N GLN A 398 13.77 22.76 16.46
CA GLN A 398 14.49 23.66 15.57
C GLN A 398 13.96 23.49 14.15
N ASN A 399 14.08 24.53 13.32
CA ASN A 399 13.86 24.40 11.88
C ASN A 399 14.92 23.42 11.34
N LEU A 400 14.46 22.27 10.88
CA LEU A 400 15.31 21.23 10.34
C LEU A 400 15.46 21.42 8.83
N GLU A 401 16.69 21.60 8.38
CA GLU A 401 17.02 21.49 6.96
C GLU A 401 17.28 20.01 6.65
N LEU A 402 16.35 19.38 5.93
CA LEU A 402 16.47 17.99 5.53
C LEU A 402 17.50 17.83 4.41
N ASN A 403 18.32 16.78 4.50
CA ASN A 403 19.28 16.41 3.47
C ASN A 403 19.00 14.97 3.05
N PRO A 404 18.73 14.69 1.76
CA PRO A 404 18.42 13.34 1.29
C PRO A 404 19.51 12.29 1.60
N THR A 405 20.76 12.71 1.81
CA THR A 405 21.87 11.83 2.21
C THR A 405 21.88 11.44 3.69
N CYS A 406 21.08 12.13 4.50
CA CYS A 406 21.01 11.94 5.95
C CYS A 406 19.74 11.20 6.36
N PHE A 407 19.37 10.14 5.66
CA PHE A 407 18.20 9.31 5.99
C PHE A 407 18.56 7.85 6.15
N ASP A 408 17.81 7.18 7.03
CA ASP A 408 17.87 5.73 7.26
C ASP A 408 16.46 5.22 7.57
N TYR A 409 16.30 3.91 7.72
CA TYR A 409 15.02 3.31 8.07
C TYR A 409 15.17 2.18 9.07
N THR A 410 14.06 1.84 9.72
CA THR A 410 13.98 0.65 10.57
C THR A 410 12.63 -0.01 10.35
N LYS A 411 12.58 -1.35 10.46
CA LYS A 411 11.37 -2.14 10.25
C LYS A 411 11.11 -3.07 11.44
N VAL A 412 9.85 -3.30 11.76
CA VAL A 412 9.38 -4.28 12.76
C VAL A 412 8.11 -4.95 12.25
N CYS A 413 8.03 -6.27 12.38
CA CYS A 413 6.78 -7.01 12.12
C CYS A 413 5.94 -7.10 13.39
N VAL A 414 4.63 -6.90 13.26
CA VAL A 414 3.66 -7.16 14.33
C VAL A 414 3.53 -8.68 14.51
N GLU A 415 3.49 -9.14 15.76
CA GLU A 415 3.35 -10.57 16.08
C GLU A 415 2.06 -11.16 15.47
N ALA A 416 2.15 -12.39 14.95
CA ALA A 416 1.05 -13.05 14.24
C ALA A 416 -0.23 -13.17 15.08
N ASP A 417 -0.11 -13.48 16.38
CA ASP A 417 -1.25 -13.54 17.30
C ASP A 417 -1.92 -12.16 17.46
N THR A 418 -1.13 -11.10 17.50
CA THR A 418 -1.65 -9.73 17.54
C THR A 418 -2.33 -9.37 16.22
N VAL A 419 -1.78 -9.75 15.07
CA VAL A 419 -2.42 -9.53 13.75
C VAL A 419 -3.77 -10.26 13.65
N ASN A 420 -3.86 -11.51 14.11
CA ASN A 420 -5.10 -12.27 14.15
C ASN A 420 -6.18 -11.59 15.01
N ASN A 421 -5.79 -11.13 16.20
CA ASN A 421 -6.71 -10.42 17.09
C ASN A 421 -7.10 -9.05 16.54
N LEU A 422 -6.16 -8.35 15.90
CA LEU A 422 -6.39 -7.08 15.22
C LEU A 422 -7.43 -7.25 14.10
N LYS A 423 -7.30 -8.29 13.26
CA LYS A 423 -8.25 -8.59 12.19
C LYS A 423 -9.68 -8.73 12.73
N ASN A 424 -9.86 -9.51 13.80
CA ASN A 424 -11.15 -9.68 14.45
C ASN A 424 -11.66 -8.37 15.06
N PHE A 425 -10.77 -7.61 15.70
CA PHE A 425 -11.09 -6.33 16.32
C PHE A 425 -11.60 -5.29 15.32
N LEU A 426 -10.91 -5.15 14.18
CA LEU A 426 -11.26 -4.23 13.10
C LEU A 426 -12.67 -4.53 12.58
N ARG A 427 -12.96 -5.81 12.31
CA ARG A 427 -14.28 -6.28 11.87
C ARG A 427 -15.36 -6.03 12.92
N SER A 428 -15.13 -6.42 14.18
CA SER A 428 -16.15 -6.32 15.23
C SER A 428 -16.50 -4.87 15.59
N HIS A 429 -15.58 -3.93 15.35
CA HIS A 429 -15.78 -2.51 15.65
C HIS A 429 -16.08 -1.66 14.42
N ASN A 430 -16.10 -2.25 13.22
CA ASN A 430 -16.23 -1.56 11.94
C ASN A 430 -15.19 -0.43 11.78
N ILE A 431 -13.91 -0.79 11.87
CA ILE A 431 -12.77 0.14 11.78
C ILE A 431 -11.83 -0.36 10.70
N ARG A 432 -11.35 0.54 9.82
CA ARG A 432 -10.34 0.21 8.81
C ARG A 432 -8.96 0.19 9.47
N LEU A 433 -8.06 -0.66 8.96
CA LEU A 433 -6.70 -0.75 9.50
C LEU A 433 -5.98 0.61 9.46
N PHE A 434 -6.19 1.40 8.39
CA PHE A 434 -5.66 2.77 8.29
C PHE A 434 -6.10 3.64 9.47
N ASP A 435 -7.40 3.72 9.78
CA ASP A 435 -7.90 4.54 10.88
C ASP A 435 -7.31 4.11 12.22
N PHE A 436 -7.17 2.80 12.42
CA PHE A 436 -6.60 2.24 13.64
C PHE A 436 -5.12 2.62 13.81
N ILE A 437 -4.27 2.33 12.80
CA ILE A 437 -2.83 2.56 12.89
C ILE A 437 -2.52 4.06 12.92
N THR A 438 -3.16 4.87 12.07
CA THR A 438 -3.01 6.33 12.06
C THR A 438 -3.37 6.93 13.42
N SER A 439 -4.46 6.49 14.05
CA SER A 439 -4.85 6.97 15.38
C SER A 439 -3.82 6.64 16.45
N LEU A 440 -3.29 5.40 16.45
CA LEU A 440 -2.27 5.00 17.42
C LEU A 440 -0.94 5.72 17.20
N TYR A 441 -0.58 5.99 15.93
CA TYR A 441 0.59 6.78 15.61
C TYR A 441 0.44 8.24 16.07
N GLN A 442 -0.74 8.86 15.88
CA GLN A 442 -1.02 10.20 16.41
C GLN A 442 -0.97 10.24 17.94
N ILE A 443 -1.47 9.21 18.63
CA ILE A 443 -1.34 9.09 20.09
C ILE A 443 0.14 8.99 20.50
N LEU A 444 0.94 8.20 19.79
CA LEU A 444 2.38 8.07 20.04
C LEU A 444 3.10 9.42 19.89
N LEU A 445 2.83 10.15 18.80
CA LEU A 445 3.39 11.49 18.59
C LEU A 445 2.96 12.46 19.68
N HIS A 446 1.70 12.43 20.12
CA HIS A 446 1.23 13.23 21.24
C HIS A 446 1.99 12.97 22.54
N VAL A 447 2.24 11.70 22.87
CA VAL A 447 3.01 11.34 24.08
C VAL A 447 4.46 11.85 23.99
N ILE A 448 5.09 11.73 22.82
CA ILE A 448 6.50 12.10 22.62
C ILE A 448 6.68 13.61 22.54
N LEU A 449 5.91 14.28 21.69
CA LEU A 449 6.02 15.71 21.41
C LEU A 449 5.36 16.57 22.51
N LYS A 450 4.51 15.97 23.35
CA LYS A 450 3.71 16.64 24.39
C LYS A 450 2.84 17.75 23.81
N GLN A 451 2.21 17.45 22.69
CA GLN A 451 1.35 18.39 21.95
C GLN A 451 -0.06 17.83 21.83
N ASN A 452 -1.06 18.68 22.09
CA ASN A 452 -2.46 18.25 22.04
C ASN A 452 -3.04 18.30 20.62
N VAL A 453 -2.42 19.06 19.71
CA VAL A 453 -2.79 19.09 18.30
C VAL A 453 -1.68 18.39 17.53
N ILE A 454 -2.02 17.30 16.87
CA ILE A 454 -1.08 16.50 16.07
C ILE A 454 -1.40 16.72 14.60
N CYS A 455 -0.35 17.04 13.84
CA CYS A 455 -0.41 17.31 12.41
C CYS A 455 0.50 16.32 11.69
N MET A 456 -0.04 15.63 10.68
CA MET A 456 0.72 14.70 9.83
C MET A 456 0.23 14.82 8.39
N PHE A 457 0.95 14.24 7.45
CA PHE A 457 0.48 14.02 6.08
C PHE A 457 0.12 12.57 5.83
N THR A 458 -0.83 12.37 4.91
CA THR A 458 -1.01 11.11 4.18
C THR A 458 -1.11 11.44 2.70
N ASP A 459 -0.67 10.52 1.86
CA ASP A 459 -0.93 10.62 0.42
C ASP A 459 -2.28 10.00 0.09
N ILE A 460 -3.07 10.71 -0.71
CA ILE A 460 -4.35 10.21 -1.23
C ILE A 460 -4.27 10.19 -2.75
N ASP A 461 -4.70 9.08 -3.34
CA ASP A 461 -4.86 8.92 -4.78
C ASP A 461 -6.11 9.68 -5.26
N MET A 462 -5.92 10.78 -5.99
CA MET A 462 -7.01 11.64 -6.43
C MET A 462 -7.94 10.97 -7.43
N ARG A 463 -7.57 9.84 -8.06
CA ARG A 463 -8.48 9.05 -8.92
C ARG A 463 -9.74 8.61 -8.18
N ILE A 464 -9.72 8.60 -6.85
CA ILE A 464 -10.90 8.38 -6.00
C ILE A 464 -12.08 9.32 -6.35
N HIS A 465 -11.79 10.53 -6.83
CA HIS A 465 -12.76 11.56 -7.24
C HIS A 465 -13.18 11.48 -8.73
N PHE A 466 -12.45 10.69 -9.53
CA PHE A 466 -12.53 10.63 -10.99
C PHE A 466 -12.52 9.18 -11.50
N PRO A 467 -13.68 8.49 -11.51
CA PRO A 467 -13.76 7.11 -11.99
C PRO A 467 -13.29 6.92 -13.43
N GLU A 468 -13.38 7.95 -14.27
CA GLU A 468 -12.91 7.96 -15.65
C GLU A 468 -11.38 7.90 -15.78
N LEU A 469 -10.63 8.16 -14.70
CA LEU A 469 -9.17 8.15 -14.67
C LEU A 469 -8.57 6.87 -14.10
N ASP A 470 -9.40 5.91 -13.72
CA ASP A 470 -8.99 4.76 -12.93
C ASP A 470 -7.95 3.83 -13.63
N ARG A 471 -7.85 3.85 -14.97
CA ARG A 471 -6.81 3.14 -15.75
C ARG A 471 -5.78 4.07 -16.38
N THR A 472 -5.79 5.35 -16.01
CA THR A 472 -4.86 6.33 -16.54
C THR A 472 -3.55 6.26 -15.76
N VAL A 473 -2.45 6.04 -16.46
CA VAL A 473 -1.10 6.13 -15.89
C VAL A 473 -0.72 7.60 -15.78
N GLY A 474 -0.32 8.04 -14.60
CA GLY A 474 -0.03 9.45 -14.32
C GLY A 474 0.34 9.73 -12.86
N LYS A 475 0.59 11.00 -12.52
CA LYS A 475 0.77 11.45 -11.14
C LYS A 475 -0.57 11.92 -10.57
N PHE A 476 -1.21 11.08 -9.74
CA PHE A 476 -2.50 11.38 -9.13
C PHE A 476 -2.47 11.47 -7.60
N THR A 477 -1.38 11.08 -6.94
CA THR A 477 -1.28 11.24 -5.48
C THR A 477 -1.09 12.69 -5.08
N GLN A 478 -1.75 13.11 -4.01
CA GLN A 478 -1.59 14.42 -3.38
C GLN A 478 -1.45 14.24 -1.87
N ALA A 479 -0.54 15.00 -1.26
CA ALA A 479 -0.40 15.07 0.18
C ALA A 479 -1.58 15.82 0.81
N VAL A 480 -2.20 15.21 1.81
CA VAL A 480 -3.41 15.71 2.48
C VAL A 480 -3.19 15.73 3.99
N PRO A 481 -3.44 16.86 4.66
CA PRO A 481 -3.13 17.00 6.07
C PRO A 481 -4.13 16.23 6.94
N LEU A 482 -3.61 15.51 7.91
CA LEU A 482 -4.36 14.87 9.00
C LEU A 482 -4.09 15.66 10.28
N ILE A 483 -5.10 16.38 10.73
CA ILE A 483 -5.03 17.25 11.91
C ILE A 483 -6.04 16.74 12.94
N ILE A 484 -5.55 16.45 14.15
CA ILE A 484 -6.40 15.99 15.23
C ILE A 484 -6.03 16.64 16.56
N LYS A 485 -7.04 17.02 17.34
CA LYS A 485 -6.86 17.41 18.73
C LYS A 485 -7.12 16.21 19.63
N ILE A 486 -6.11 15.83 20.41
CA ILE A 486 -6.14 14.71 21.34
C ILE A 486 -6.56 15.21 22.73
N ASP A 487 -7.55 14.53 23.31
CA ASP A 487 -7.92 14.65 24.72
C ASP A 487 -7.59 13.32 25.40
N GLU A 488 -6.62 13.38 26.31
CA GLU A 488 -6.07 12.23 27.03
C GLU A 488 -7.10 11.44 27.85
N ASN A 489 -8.27 12.04 28.11
CA ASN A 489 -9.36 11.38 28.84
C ASN A 489 -10.21 10.47 27.95
N PHE A 490 -10.17 10.59 26.62
CA PHE A 490 -10.91 9.68 25.76
C PHE A 490 -10.41 8.25 25.91
N LYS A 491 -11.35 7.30 25.76
CA LYS A 491 -10.97 5.91 25.53
C LYS A 491 -10.38 5.77 24.13
N VAL A 492 -9.41 4.89 23.97
CA VAL A 492 -8.74 4.67 22.69
C VAL A 492 -9.73 4.29 21.59
N ILE A 493 -10.68 3.41 21.85
CA ILE A 493 -11.70 3.05 20.85
C ILE A 493 -12.62 4.22 20.44
N GLU A 494 -12.97 5.09 21.39
CA GLU A 494 -13.80 6.26 21.12
C GLU A 494 -13.04 7.27 20.26
N PHE A 495 -11.75 7.44 20.53
CA PHE A 495 -10.85 8.26 19.72
C PHE A 495 -10.68 7.71 18.31
N ILE A 496 -10.40 6.40 18.15
CA ILE A 496 -10.23 5.77 16.83
C ILE A 496 -11.50 5.93 15.99
N LYS A 497 -12.68 5.69 16.58
CA LYS A 497 -13.97 5.87 15.88
C LYS A 497 -14.20 7.32 15.46
N ARG A 498 -13.92 8.28 16.34
CA ARG A 498 -14.01 9.71 15.98
C ARG A 498 -13.06 10.07 14.85
N ASN A 499 -11.84 9.53 14.89
CA ASN A 499 -10.81 9.81 13.91
C ASN A 499 -11.14 9.17 12.55
N LYS A 500 -11.73 7.96 12.53
CA LYS A 500 -12.32 7.35 11.34
C LYS A 500 -13.29 8.29 10.62
N GLU A 501 -14.25 8.85 11.35
CA GLU A 501 -15.25 9.78 10.76
C GLU A 501 -14.58 11.04 10.19
N LEU A 502 -13.52 11.54 10.83
CA LEU A 502 -12.77 12.68 10.32
C LEU A 502 -11.96 12.32 9.06
N HIS A 503 -11.30 11.16 9.04
CA HIS A 503 -10.55 10.70 7.86
C HIS A 503 -11.47 10.53 6.64
N LEU A 504 -12.67 9.98 6.81
CA LEU A 504 -13.65 9.86 5.73
C LEU A 504 -13.98 11.23 5.12
N ARG A 505 -14.27 12.22 5.98
CA ARG A 505 -14.55 13.59 5.52
C ARG A 505 -13.32 14.24 4.89
N VAL A 506 -12.12 13.99 5.40
CA VAL A 506 -10.87 14.46 4.79
C VAL A 506 -10.70 13.90 3.37
N ILE A 507 -10.97 12.60 3.17
CA ILE A 507 -10.92 11.96 1.85
C ILE A 507 -11.95 12.60 0.90
N GLU A 508 -13.19 12.79 1.34
CA GLU A 508 -14.24 13.45 0.54
C GLU A 508 -13.87 14.85 0.08
N HIS A 509 -13.06 15.58 0.87
CA HIS A 509 -12.68 16.96 0.59
C HIS A 509 -11.22 17.10 0.16
N SER A 510 -10.55 15.99 -0.17
CA SER A 510 -9.11 15.95 -0.45
C SER A 510 -8.69 16.65 -1.75
N LEU A 511 -9.65 17.02 -2.60
CA LEU A 511 -9.41 17.68 -3.89
C LEU A 511 -8.82 19.09 -3.73
N LEU A 512 -9.00 19.75 -2.58
CA LEU A 512 -8.45 21.08 -2.34
C LEU A 512 -6.92 20.99 -2.10
N PRO A 513 -6.09 21.74 -2.84
CA PRO A 513 -4.64 21.74 -2.64
C PRO A 513 -4.23 22.26 -1.27
N ILE A 514 -3.16 21.68 -0.70
CA ILE A 514 -2.63 22.09 0.62
C ILE A 514 -2.30 23.58 0.72
N GLY A 515 -1.74 24.18 -0.33
CA GLY A 515 -1.45 25.63 -0.35
C GLY A 515 -2.70 26.46 -0.08
N GLU A 516 -3.83 26.10 -0.70
CA GLU A 516 -5.11 26.76 -0.45
C GLU A 516 -5.66 26.44 0.94
N ILE A 517 -5.55 25.19 1.42
CA ILE A 517 -5.97 24.79 2.78
C ILE A 517 -5.28 25.68 3.83
N LEU A 518 -3.97 25.91 3.70
CA LEU A 518 -3.20 26.71 4.66
C LEU A 518 -3.55 28.21 4.57
N GLU A 519 -3.87 28.73 3.39
CA GLU A 519 -4.32 30.12 3.24
C GLU A 519 -5.63 30.42 3.98
N LEU A 520 -6.55 29.44 4.06
CA LEU A 520 -7.89 29.62 4.61
C LEU A 520 -7.92 30.16 6.05
N ASN A 521 -6.95 29.75 6.88
CA ASN A 521 -6.87 30.13 8.29
C ASN A 521 -5.62 30.96 8.60
N GLY A 522 -5.09 31.70 7.61
CA GLY A 522 -3.95 32.59 7.78
C GLY A 522 -2.62 31.86 8.03
N GLN A 523 -2.52 30.60 7.63
CA GLN A 523 -1.37 29.74 7.82
C GLN A 523 -0.42 29.71 6.59
N SER A 524 -0.56 30.65 5.66
CA SER A 524 0.18 30.67 4.39
C SER A 524 1.70 30.81 4.55
N ASN A 525 2.17 31.42 5.64
CA ASN A 525 3.60 31.57 5.96
C ASN A 525 4.14 30.44 6.86
N LEU A 526 3.38 29.37 7.11
CA LEU A 526 3.86 28.26 7.91
C LEU A 526 5.03 27.55 7.23
N ASN A 527 6.01 27.18 8.03
CA ASN A 527 7.00 26.22 7.61
C ASN A 527 6.35 24.83 7.52
N GLN A 528 5.90 24.43 6.32
CA GLN A 528 5.19 23.17 6.10
C GLN A 528 5.99 21.96 6.56
N THR A 529 7.31 21.95 6.33
CA THR A 529 8.19 20.85 6.75
C THR A 529 8.28 20.74 8.28
N ALA A 530 8.08 21.85 9.00
CA ALA A 530 8.07 21.86 10.45
C ALA A 530 6.71 21.52 11.07
N VAL A 531 5.60 21.84 10.39
CA VAL A 531 4.23 21.60 10.89
C VAL A 531 3.75 20.21 10.52
N PHE A 532 4.18 19.70 9.38
CA PHE A 532 3.88 18.36 8.91
C PHE A 532 5.17 17.58 8.75
N ALA A 533 5.94 17.47 9.83
CA ALA A 533 7.22 16.77 9.86
C ALA A 533 7.08 15.25 9.74
N HIS A 534 5.86 14.71 9.85
CA HIS A 534 5.57 13.29 9.80
C HIS A 534 4.56 12.97 8.70
N SER A 535 4.84 11.93 7.91
CA SER A 535 3.89 11.33 6.98
C SER A 535 3.51 9.91 7.43
N ILE A 536 2.34 9.44 7.01
CA ILE A 536 1.93 8.04 7.08
C ILE A 536 1.43 7.57 5.71
N ILE A 537 1.94 6.42 5.28
CA ILE A 537 1.57 5.78 4.02
C ILE A 537 1.31 4.30 4.33
N MET A 538 0.27 3.73 3.71
CA MET A 538 -0.12 2.36 3.95
C MET A 538 -0.34 1.64 2.63
N GLU A 539 0.32 0.49 2.48
CA GLU A 539 0.42 -0.25 1.24
C GLU A 539 0.06 -1.72 1.44
N ASP A 540 -0.83 -2.22 0.59
CA ASP A 540 -1.27 -3.62 0.60
C ASP A 540 -0.23 -4.50 -0.13
N LYS A 541 0.47 -5.35 0.61
CA LYS A 541 1.46 -6.29 0.07
C LYS A 541 0.84 -7.35 -0.84
N SER A 542 -0.46 -7.64 -0.72
CA SER A 542 -1.12 -8.62 -1.58
C SER A 542 -1.11 -8.22 -3.05
N GLN A 543 -0.99 -6.93 -3.34
CA GLN A 543 -0.94 -6.35 -4.69
C GLN A 543 0.27 -6.83 -5.47
N TRP A 544 1.44 -6.78 -4.83
CA TRP A 544 2.70 -7.20 -5.44
C TRP A 544 2.84 -8.73 -5.53
N LYS A 545 2.00 -9.50 -4.84
CA LYS A 545 1.99 -10.97 -4.93
C LYS A 545 1.45 -11.48 -6.26
N ILE A 546 0.64 -10.70 -6.99
CA ILE A 546 0.13 -11.06 -8.34
C ILE A 546 1.30 -11.32 -9.33
N LEU A 547 2.48 -10.77 -9.05
CA LEU A 547 3.69 -10.94 -9.85
C LEU A 547 4.46 -12.22 -9.56
N GLN A 548 4.19 -12.91 -8.44
CA GLN A 548 4.82 -14.18 -8.09
C GLN A 548 4.22 -15.33 -8.91
N ARG A 549 4.66 -15.48 -10.16
CA ARG A 549 4.37 -16.68 -10.96
C ARG A 549 5.15 -17.89 -10.42
N SER A 550 4.63 -19.09 -10.71
CA SER A 550 5.10 -20.40 -10.27
C SER A 550 6.62 -20.62 -10.34
N GLU A 551 7.11 -21.56 -9.51
CA GLU A 551 8.52 -21.89 -9.23
C GLU A 551 9.46 -22.06 -10.46
N GLU A 552 8.95 -22.23 -11.68
CA GLU A 552 9.76 -22.36 -12.91
C GLU A 552 10.13 -21.02 -13.57
N ASN A 553 9.42 -19.91 -13.26
CA ASN A 553 9.64 -18.56 -13.76
C ASN A 553 9.39 -17.51 -12.66
N ALA A 554 9.87 -17.76 -11.44
CA ALA A 554 9.62 -16.90 -10.29
C ALA A 554 10.23 -15.50 -10.52
N ILE A 555 9.34 -14.50 -10.52
CA ILE A 555 9.64 -13.07 -10.49
C ILE A 555 9.29 -12.61 -9.09
N THR A 556 10.28 -12.09 -8.38
CA THR A 556 10.08 -11.60 -7.02
C THR A 556 10.37 -10.12 -6.98
N VAL A 557 9.39 -9.32 -6.55
CA VAL A 557 9.64 -7.92 -6.21
C VAL A 557 10.52 -7.92 -4.96
N LYS A 558 11.77 -7.52 -5.12
CA LYS A 558 12.78 -7.52 -4.07
C LYS A 558 12.60 -6.33 -3.14
N ARG A 559 12.31 -5.16 -3.74
CA ARG A 559 12.12 -3.89 -3.02
C ARG A 559 11.44 -2.89 -3.93
N ILE A 560 10.59 -2.05 -3.36
CA ILE A 560 10.17 -0.79 -3.97
C ILE A 560 10.66 0.32 -3.07
N VAL A 561 11.31 1.33 -3.65
CA VAL A 561 11.80 2.49 -2.92
C VAL A 561 11.17 3.72 -3.52
N THR A 562 10.38 4.41 -2.70
CA THR A 562 10.02 5.81 -2.87
C THR A 562 10.75 6.53 -1.75
N GLY A 563 11.61 7.48 -2.09
CA GLY A 563 12.34 8.19 -1.06
C GLY A 563 11.48 9.30 -0.47
N ASP A 564 10.97 9.17 0.75
CA ASP A 564 10.34 10.31 1.43
C ASP A 564 11.38 11.12 2.20
N TYR A 565 12.21 11.86 1.47
CA TYR A 565 13.23 12.76 2.05
C TYR A 565 12.68 14.14 2.44
N THR A 566 11.37 14.33 2.29
CA THR A 566 10.71 15.63 2.45
C THR A 566 10.12 15.84 3.85
N HIS A 567 10.06 14.76 4.64
CA HIS A 567 9.55 14.75 6.01
C HIS A 567 10.67 14.32 6.97
N GLU A 568 10.61 14.75 8.23
CA GLU A 568 11.55 14.29 9.26
C GLU A 568 11.38 12.78 9.51
N THR A 569 10.14 12.29 9.38
CA THR A 569 9.84 10.85 9.32
C THR A 569 8.73 10.52 8.34
N GLY A 570 8.90 9.42 7.59
CA GLY A 570 7.84 8.76 6.85
C GLY A 570 7.51 7.40 7.46
N PHE A 571 6.26 7.23 7.89
CA PHE A 571 5.80 5.99 8.51
C PHE A 571 5.04 5.13 7.49
N PHE A 572 5.64 4.02 7.09
CA PHE A 572 5.10 3.09 6.12
C PHE A 572 4.52 1.86 6.81
N VAL A 573 3.29 1.49 6.43
CA VAL A 573 2.60 0.30 6.94
C VAL A 573 2.37 -0.64 5.76
N TYR A 574 3.09 -1.76 5.74
CA TYR A 574 2.90 -2.78 4.73
C TYR A 574 2.09 -3.95 5.29
N TYR A 575 0.97 -4.29 4.67
CA TYR A 575 0.04 -5.26 5.27
C TYR A 575 -0.48 -6.29 4.27
N ASP A 576 -0.81 -7.48 4.78
CA ASP A 576 -1.53 -8.54 4.08
C ASP A 576 -2.39 -9.29 5.11
N ILE A 577 -3.50 -8.67 5.52
CA ILE A 577 -4.38 -9.21 6.58
C ILE A 577 -5.38 -10.23 6.02
N GLU A 578 -5.80 -10.06 4.76
CA GLU A 578 -6.80 -10.92 4.12
C GLU A 578 -6.20 -12.02 3.26
N GLY A 579 -4.96 -11.88 2.79
CA GLY A 579 -4.26 -12.92 2.04
C GLY A 579 -3.53 -13.93 2.92
N THR A 580 -2.77 -14.80 2.26
CA THR A 580 -2.05 -15.92 2.90
C THR A 580 -0.92 -15.48 3.84
N GLY A 581 -0.46 -14.23 3.74
CA GLY A 581 0.66 -13.73 4.53
C GLY A 581 0.29 -13.40 5.96
N ASN A 582 -0.96 -13.00 6.23
CA ASN A 582 -1.47 -12.61 7.54
C ASN A 582 -0.47 -11.76 8.36
N SER A 583 -0.01 -10.67 7.75
CA SER A 583 1.14 -9.90 8.24
C SER A 583 0.88 -8.40 8.27
N VAL A 584 1.44 -7.71 9.27
CA VAL A 584 1.54 -6.25 9.30
C VAL A 584 2.99 -5.91 9.64
N GLU A 585 3.66 -5.20 8.74
CA GLU A 585 5.04 -4.72 8.89
C GLU A 585 5.03 -3.21 8.98
N LEU A 586 5.72 -2.69 9.98
CA LEU A 586 5.82 -1.27 10.27
C LEU A 586 7.24 -0.82 9.93
N GLU A 587 7.37 0.20 9.10
CA GLU A 587 8.63 0.77 8.67
C GLU A 587 8.65 2.26 8.97
N LEU A 588 9.69 2.71 9.65
CA LEU A 588 9.92 4.13 9.91
C LEU A 588 11.14 4.57 9.11
N PHE A 589 10.91 5.39 8.09
CA PHE A 589 11.93 6.18 7.41
C PHE A 589 12.17 7.45 8.22
N TYR A 590 13.43 7.82 8.47
CA TYR A 590 13.73 8.96 9.35
C TYR A 590 15.00 9.70 8.95
N SER A 591 15.00 11.01 9.21
CA SER A 591 16.20 11.82 9.16
C SER A 591 17.15 11.44 10.29
N THR A 592 18.36 11.03 9.93
CA THR A 592 19.47 10.71 10.85
C THR A 592 19.98 11.93 11.62
N ILE A 593 19.60 13.14 11.19
CA ILE A 593 19.86 14.39 11.92
C ILE A 593 19.00 14.45 13.19
N SER A 594 17.82 13.85 13.15
CA SER A 594 16.81 13.94 14.20
C SER A 594 16.71 12.68 15.06
N LEU A 595 16.81 11.52 14.43
CA LEU A 595 16.63 10.21 15.06
C LEU A 595 17.79 9.30 14.71
N ASP A 596 18.25 8.52 15.69
CA ASP A 596 19.18 7.42 15.46
C ASP A 596 18.41 6.08 15.32
N LYS A 597 19.12 5.05 14.88
CA LYS A 597 18.57 3.69 14.70
C LYS A 597 18.02 3.05 15.98
N HIS A 598 18.60 3.38 17.13
CA HIS A 598 18.13 2.82 18.40
C HIS A 598 16.79 3.45 18.79
N ARG A 599 16.68 4.77 18.64
CA ARG A 599 15.47 5.57 18.88
C ARG A 599 14.35 5.19 17.92
N SER A 600 14.62 5.07 16.63
CA SER A 600 13.61 4.64 15.64
C SER A 600 13.04 3.25 15.97
N LEU A 601 13.89 2.30 16.39
CA LEU A 601 13.44 0.98 16.82
C LEU A 601 12.57 1.02 18.08
N ILE A 602 12.92 1.89 19.04
CA ILE A 602 12.12 2.15 20.24
C ILE A 602 10.72 2.65 19.87
N LEU A 603 10.61 3.58 18.92
CA LEU A 603 9.33 4.12 18.46
C LEU A 603 8.44 3.04 17.84
N LEU A 604 9.01 2.22 16.95
CA LEU A 604 8.27 1.12 16.34
C LEU A 604 7.81 0.08 17.37
N LYS A 605 8.67 -0.25 18.35
CA LYS A 605 8.29 -1.16 19.45
C LYS A 605 7.18 -0.59 20.33
N ALA A 606 7.23 0.71 20.64
CA ALA A 606 6.16 1.39 21.35
C ALA A 606 4.83 1.30 20.58
N LEU A 607 4.86 1.50 19.26
CA LEU A 607 3.68 1.36 18.42
C LEU A 607 3.15 -0.08 18.38
N THR A 608 4.01 -1.09 18.28
CA THR A 608 3.56 -2.51 18.38
C THR A 608 2.92 -2.83 19.73
N THR A 609 3.41 -2.19 20.81
CA THR A 609 2.83 -2.31 22.15
C THR A 609 1.46 -1.65 22.19
N PHE A 610 1.30 -0.46 21.58
CA PHE A 610 0.02 0.23 21.46
C PHE A 610 -1.01 -0.57 20.66
N ILE A 611 -0.60 -1.17 19.54
CA ILE A 611 -1.45 -2.04 18.73
C ILE A 611 -1.96 -3.20 19.59
N THR A 612 -1.05 -3.88 20.30
CA THR A 612 -1.39 -5.02 21.16
C THR A 612 -2.31 -4.60 22.31
N ALA A 613 -2.04 -3.47 22.96
CA ALA A 613 -2.84 -2.96 24.06
C ALA A 613 -4.24 -2.52 23.62
N ALA A 614 -4.35 -1.86 22.47
CA ALA A 614 -5.63 -1.37 21.94
C ALA A 614 -6.57 -2.51 21.57
N VAL A 615 -6.02 -3.59 21.00
CA VAL A 615 -6.78 -4.80 20.68
C VAL A 615 -7.22 -5.54 21.95
N LYS A 616 -6.37 -5.63 22.98
CA LYS A 616 -6.68 -6.33 24.24
C LYS A 616 -7.62 -5.54 25.16
N ASN A 617 -7.46 -4.23 25.26
CA ASN A 617 -8.24 -3.37 26.14
C ASN A 617 -8.62 -2.04 25.44
N PRO A 618 -9.59 -2.05 24.52
CA PRO A 618 -10.01 -0.86 23.78
C PRO A 618 -10.54 0.29 24.65
N ASN A 619 -10.98 -0.02 25.88
CA ASN A 619 -11.57 0.95 26.80
C ASN A 619 -10.54 1.69 27.66
N MET A 620 -9.27 1.35 27.54
CA MET A 620 -8.17 2.07 28.19
C MET A 620 -8.15 3.54 27.72
N ARG A 621 -7.79 4.45 28.62
CA ARG A 621 -7.71 5.88 28.30
C ARG A 621 -6.38 6.23 27.62
N ILE A 622 -6.36 7.28 26.82
CA ILE A 622 -5.16 7.72 26.10
C ILE A 622 -4.00 8.05 27.06
N LYS A 623 -4.27 8.66 28.22
CA LYS A 623 -3.23 8.90 29.24
C LYS A 623 -2.54 7.61 29.73
N GLU A 624 -3.29 6.51 29.84
CA GLU A 624 -2.78 5.21 30.31
C GLU A 624 -1.91 4.55 29.23
N PHE A 625 -2.21 4.79 27.95
CA PHE A 625 -1.32 4.42 26.83
C PHE A 625 0.04 5.10 26.95
N GLY A 626 0.07 6.39 27.32
CA GLY A 626 1.33 7.11 27.56
C GLY A 626 2.19 6.51 28.67
N ASP A 627 1.59 5.79 29.63
CA ASP A 627 2.32 5.14 30.72
C ASP A 627 2.92 3.78 30.31
N LEU A 628 2.29 3.05 29.37
CA LEU A 628 2.84 1.80 28.81
C LEU A 628 4.23 1.99 28.21
N ILE A 629 4.50 3.20 27.72
CA ILE A 629 5.79 3.60 27.18
C ILE A 629 6.84 3.77 28.29
N LYS A 630 6.46 4.28 29.47
CA LYS A 630 7.38 4.61 30.56
C LYS A 630 7.89 3.37 31.29
N ASP A 631 7.07 2.32 31.37
CA ASP A 631 7.35 1.14 32.20
C ASP A 631 8.19 0.05 31.50
N GLY A 632 8.31 0.08 30.17
CA GLY A 632 8.99 -0.98 29.40
C GLY A 632 10.08 -0.53 28.43
N ILE A 633 10.11 0.76 28.07
CA ILE A 633 11.01 1.28 27.05
C ILE A 633 11.58 2.59 27.61
N HIS A 634 12.90 2.69 27.83
CA HIS A 634 13.54 3.89 28.38
C HIS A 634 13.40 5.12 27.43
N ILE A 635 12.19 5.67 27.33
CA ILE A 635 11.85 6.87 26.55
C ILE A 635 12.21 8.15 27.33
N GLY A 636 12.56 8.02 28.62
CA GLY A 636 13.14 9.13 29.39
C GLY A 636 14.30 9.82 28.66
N ALA A 637 15.13 9.06 27.94
CA ALA A 637 16.22 9.61 27.12
C ALA A 637 15.75 10.37 25.87
N LEU A 638 14.62 9.99 25.26
CA LEU A 638 14.00 10.71 24.13
C LEU A 638 13.40 12.06 24.58
N ILE A 639 12.91 12.12 25.82
CA ILE A 639 12.22 13.30 26.39
C ILE A 639 13.23 14.27 27.04
N GLU A 640 14.31 13.77 27.66
CA GLU A 640 15.28 14.58 28.41
C GLU A 640 16.43 15.19 27.57
N GLU A 641 16.76 14.66 26.39
CA GLU A 641 17.83 15.23 25.55
C GLU A 641 17.37 16.24 24.51
N GLY A 642 16.11 16.19 24.07
CA GLY A 642 15.50 17.27 23.26
C GLY A 642 15.41 18.61 24.01
N THR A 643 15.63 18.59 25.33
CA THR A 643 15.70 19.78 26.19
C THR A 643 17.12 20.17 26.60
N ARG A 644 18.12 19.28 26.51
CA ARG A 644 19.49 19.51 27.03
C ARG A 644 20.49 20.14 26.06
N VAL A 645 20.18 20.28 24.77
CA VAL A 645 21.05 21.05 23.84
C VAL A 645 20.93 22.57 24.06
N GLY A 646 20.04 23.01 24.96
CA GLY A 646 19.78 24.42 25.27
C GLY A 646 20.71 25.09 26.29
N ASP A 647 21.66 24.39 26.92
CA ASP A 647 22.40 24.97 28.06
C ASP A 647 23.89 24.60 28.10
N ASN A 648 24.60 24.90 27.01
CA ASN A 648 26.05 25.07 27.04
C ASN A 648 26.42 26.49 26.58
N ARG A 649 25.96 27.48 27.34
CA ARG A 649 26.70 28.73 27.53
C ARG A 649 27.31 28.68 28.93
N THR A 650 28.54 28.21 29.01
CA THR A 650 29.43 28.58 30.11
C THR A 650 30.74 29.08 29.51
N ASP A 651 30.88 30.40 29.59
CA ASP A 651 32.09 31.19 29.74
C ASP A 651 33.42 30.44 29.67
N THR A 652 34.21 30.73 28.64
CA THR A 652 35.66 30.94 28.79
C THR A 652 36.16 31.93 27.73
N GLU A 653 36.05 33.22 28.03
CA GLU A 653 37.04 34.18 27.56
C GLU A 653 38.34 33.95 28.34
N SER A 654 39.41 33.50 27.67
CA SER A 654 40.76 34.06 27.82
C SER A 654 41.77 33.38 26.90
N GLY A 655 42.21 34.13 25.90
CA GLY A 655 43.59 34.22 25.40
C GLY A 655 44.40 32.96 25.06
N GLY A 656 44.76 32.81 23.78
CA GLY A 656 46.10 32.29 23.46
C GLY A 656 46.29 31.52 22.15
N LYS A 657 46.79 32.24 21.14
CA LYS A 657 47.73 31.78 20.10
C LYS A 657 47.31 30.68 19.11
N LYS A 658 47.07 31.17 17.87
CA LYS A 658 47.49 30.59 16.58
C LYS A 658 48.54 29.45 16.67
N LYS A 659 48.26 28.33 15.99
CA LYS A 659 49.20 27.72 15.02
C LYS A 659 48.46 26.83 14.02
N SER A 660 48.53 27.27 12.77
CA SER A 660 48.36 26.48 11.55
C SER A 660 49.29 25.27 11.52
N PHE A 661 48.86 24.15 10.92
CA PHE A 661 49.74 23.32 10.10
C PHE A 661 48.93 22.64 8.98
N TRP A 662 49.44 22.80 7.76
CA TRP A 662 48.91 22.33 6.49
C TRP A 662 49.30 20.87 6.20
N THR A 663 48.47 20.21 5.37
CA THR A 663 48.79 19.17 4.36
C THR A 663 49.48 17.85 4.76
N LYS A 664 48.85 16.72 4.41
CA LYS A 664 49.10 16.03 3.13
C LYS A 664 47.90 15.22 2.69
#